data_AF-A0A2R7YU01-F1
#
_entry.id   AF-A0A2R7YU01-F1
#
_cell.length_a   1.000
_cell.length_b   1.000
_cell.length_c   1.000
_cell.angle_alpha   90.00
_cell.angle_beta   90.00
_cell.angle_gamma   90.00
#
_symmetry.space_group_name_H-M   'P 1'
#
loop_
_entity.id
_entity.type
_entity.pdbx_description
1 polymer ?
#
loop_
_entity_poly.entity_id
_entity_poly.type
_entity_poly.pdbx_seq_one_letter_code
_entity_poly.pdbx_strand_id
1 'polypeptide(L)'
;MTSVAPATAAQKEPSSLQAANDKAAQWISKHEGKVKLAQGDKLVRSATFAGGNDTVAVAYERLHQGLPVIGGDFVVVTGADGAVLNTEVAQSAPVDVASTTPTLTQDRAIEIARSQVDAVENVEPTSLVIWQDGATSHLAYETTVSGQDAGEPSRQSVYVDAQDGSVLGSKEHVVQGTGSGAWEGNVTIPTSGSGTSYSMTNTNATTLKCQDSATNATFTGTDNAWGNGVATNRETGCVDAFYSAEQERLMLSSWLGRNGMNGSGGWVPIRVGLNDVNAYYDGTQVQIGHRQGTNEWIGAMDVVAHEFGHGIDDKTPGGISGGGTQEFVADTFGTATEFYANNPADPGDYTIGEEINLVGSGPIRDMSNPGNVGDPVCYSSSIPNAEVHAAAGPGDHWFYLLANGGASKCNGQAVTGIGIQNAMKVMYNAMLMKTSGANYLKYRTWTLQAAKNLDSSCAQFNAVKAAWNAVNLPAQSADPTCGGTTPPPTGGNILLNPGFESGAASWGGTTGVITTNTGRPARTGSYKAWLGGNGATSSENLTQTVTIPATATAANLSYYIRTDTAETGSTVYDTMKVQVVVGGVTTTLKTFSNVGTNATYTLNTHSLLAYKGKAVTVKFLMNEDSSLQTSFVVDDTAVSVS
;
A
#
# COMPACT_ATOMS: atom_id res chain seq x y z
N MET A 1 23.02 36.61 59.55
CA MET A 1 23.64 35.90 58.41
C MET A 1 23.39 36.75 57.18
N THR A 2 24.47 37.04 56.48
CA THR A 2 24.64 38.01 55.41
C THR A 2 23.77 37.69 54.18
N SER A 3 23.12 38.72 53.63
CA SER A 3 22.38 38.68 52.38
C SER A 3 23.31 38.60 51.18
N VAL A 4 23.05 37.67 50.26
CA VAL A 4 23.65 37.64 48.92
C VAL A 4 22.56 38.07 47.94
N ALA A 5 22.80 39.15 47.21
CA ALA A 5 21.92 39.63 46.14
C ALA A 5 22.04 38.71 44.90
N PRO A 6 20.96 38.53 44.09
CA PRO A 6 21.05 37.76 42.86
C PRO A 6 21.88 38.53 41.81
N ALA A 7 22.74 37.80 41.10
CA ALA A 7 23.44 38.30 39.93
C ALA A 7 22.45 38.73 38.84
N THR A 8 22.64 39.93 38.30
CA THR A 8 21.96 40.40 37.09
C THR A 8 22.31 39.47 35.92
N ALA A 9 21.30 38.88 35.30
CA ALA A 9 21.45 38.11 34.07
C ALA A 9 22.04 39.03 32.99
N ALA A 10 23.24 38.71 32.50
CA ALA A 10 23.81 39.34 31.32
C ALA A 10 22.86 39.12 30.14
N GLN A 11 22.46 40.19 29.46
CA GLN A 11 21.73 40.09 28.20
C GLN A 11 22.61 39.32 27.21
N LYS A 12 22.11 38.18 26.73
CA LYS A 12 22.77 37.35 25.74
C LYS A 12 22.77 38.12 24.42
N GLU A 13 23.94 38.52 23.92
CA GLU A 13 24.12 39.07 22.57
C GLU A 13 23.38 38.20 21.55
N PRO A 14 22.61 38.77 20.60
CA PRO A 14 21.92 37.99 19.59
C PRO A 14 22.92 37.20 18.75
N SER A 15 22.59 35.95 18.41
CA SER A 15 23.36 35.15 17.44
C SER A 15 23.58 35.95 16.15
N SER A 16 24.77 35.86 15.53
CA SER A 16 25.16 36.62 14.31
C SER A 16 24.09 36.66 13.20
N LEU A 17 23.28 35.61 13.07
CA LEU A 17 22.17 35.53 12.10
C LEU A 17 20.99 36.46 12.40
N GLN A 18 20.65 36.68 13.68
CA GLN A 18 19.55 37.57 14.05
C GLN A 18 19.94 39.04 13.81
N ALA A 19 21.19 39.40 14.10
CA ALA A 19 21.72 40.72 13.79
C ALA A 19 21.71 40.98 12.26
N ALA A 20 22.12 40.01 11.45
CA ALA A 20 22.04 40.09 9.98
C ALA A 20 20.60 40.30 9.48
N ASN A 21 19.63 39.57 10.06
CA ASN A 21 18.22 39.73 9.72
C ASN A 21 17.69 41.15 10.00
N ASP A 22 18.03 41.70 11.17
CA ASP A 22 17.57 43.04 11.56
C ASP A 22 18.24 44.12 10.69
N LYS A 23 19.52 43.94 10.33
CA LYS A 23 20.26 44.85 9.45
C LYS A 23 19.77 44.81 8.01
N ALA A 24 19.47 43.62 7.47
CA ALA A 24 18.85 43.48 6.16
C ALA A 24 17.50 44.20 6.10
N ALA A 25 16.64 43.99 7.10
CA ALA A 25 15.35 44.68 7.19
C ALA A 25 15.48 46.21 7.27
N GLN A 26 16.41 46.72 8.09
CA GLN A 26 16.70 48.16 8.21
C GLN A 26 17.28 48.76 6.93
N TRP A 27 18.07 47.99 6.18
CA TRP A 27 18.62 48.44 4.91
C TRP A 27 17.52 48.54 3.86
N ILE A 28 16.66 47.52 3.77
CA ILE A 28 15.53 47.47 2.83
C ILE A 28 14.63 48.69 3.04
N SER A 29 14.27 49.02 4.29
CA SER A 29 13.38 50.16 4.59
C SER A 29 13.96 51.53 4.20
N LYS A 30 15.26 51.61 3.88
CA LYS A 30 15.93 52.84 3.42
C LYS A 30 16.24 52.80 1.92
N HIS A 31 16.09 51.65 1.28
CA HIS A 31 16.50 51.39 -0.10
C HIS A 31 15.43 50.63 -0.88
N GLU A 32 14.16 50.92 -0.64
CA GLU A 32 13.01 50.24 -1.27
C GLU A 32 13.10 50.20 -2.80
N GLY A 33 13.61 51.26 -3.43
CA GLY A 33 13.84 51.32 -4.87
C GLY A 33 14.92 50.35 -5.39
N LYS A 34 15.85 49.90 -4.54
CA LYS A 34 16.87 48.90 -4.90
C LYS A 34 16.30 47.49 -4.98
N VAL A 35 15.26 47.21 -4.20
CA VAL A 35 14.51 45.95 -4.24
C VAL A 35 13.23 46.06 -5.06
N LYS A 36 13.05 47.14 -5.83
CA LYS A 36 11.89 47.34 -6.72
C LYS A 36 10.54 47.23 -6.01
N LEU A 37 10.41 47.82 -4.82
CA LEU A 37 9.16 47.78 -4.07
C LEU A 37 8.04 48.56 -4.76
N ALA A 38 6.88 47.94 -4.95
CA ALA A 38 5.66 48.58 -5.42
C ALA A 38 4.73 48.95 -4.26
N GLN A 39 3.78 49.85 -4.50
CA GLN A 39 2.75 50.16 -3.52
C GLN A 39 1.86 48.94 -3.29
N GLY A 40 1.66 48.55 -2.03
CA GLY A 40 0.88 47.37 -1.66
C GLY A 40 1.71 46.09 -1.53
N ASP A 41 3.03 46.17 -1.75
CA ASP A 41 3.93 45.06 -1.48
C ASP A 41 4.14 44.83 0.01
N LYS A 42 4.24 43.55 0.37
CA LYS A 42 4.71 43.10 1.68
C LYS A 42 5.83 42.10 1.47
N LEU A 43 6.95 42.34 2.15
CA LEU A 43 8.10 41.45 2.10
C LEU A 43 8.03 40.44 3.26
N VAL A 44 8.25 39.18 2.94
CA VAL A 44 8.24 38.07 3.90
C VAL A 44 9.63 37.44 3.86
N ARG A 45 10.36 37.51 4.97
CA ARG A 45 11.64 36.78 5.06
C ARG A 45 11.34 35.29 5.05
N SER A 46 11.85 34.57 4.04
CA SER A 46 11.66 33.13 3.91
C SER A 46 12.73 32.35 4.64
N ALA A 47 13.99 32.77 4.54
CA ALA A 47 15.12 32.06 5.13
C ALA A 47 16.34 32.94 5.38
N THR A 48 17.26 32.43 6.20
CA THR A 48 18.56 33.05 6.47
C THR A 48 19.63 31.97 6.41
N PHE A 49 20.68 32.18 5.61
CA PHE A 49 21.74 31.22 5.36
C PHE A 49 23.09 31.80 5.76
N ALA A 50 23.89 31.03 6.52
CA ALA A 50 25.28 31.36 6.77
C ALA A 50 26.13 30.99 5.55
N GLY A 51 26.94 31.93 5.05
CA GLY A 51 27.90 31.73 3.99
C GLY A 51 29.34 31.66 4.49
N GLY A 52 30.29 31.43 3.59
CA GLY A 52 31.73 31.51 3.91
C GLY A 52 32.18 32.94 4.20
N ASN A 53 33.32 33.10 4.89
CA ASN A 53 33.91 34.41 5.24
C ASN A 53 32.94 35.34 6.01
N ASP A 54 32.21 34.77 6.98
CA ASP A 54 31.25 35.50 7.84
C ASP A 54 30.15 36.25 7.08
N THR A 55 29.83 35.81 5.85
CA THR A 55 28.69 36.34 5.09
C THR A 55 27.38 35.70 5.54
N VAL A 56 26.28 36.43 5.45
CA VAL A 56 24.93 35.92 5.70
C VAL A 56 24.01 36.34 4.58
N ALA A 57 23.30 35.40 3.96
CA ALA A 57 22.31 35.66 2.93
C ALA A 57 20.90 35.59 3.55
N VAL A 58 20.13 36.67 3.44
CA VAL A 58 18.76 36.77 3.92
C VAL A 58 17.83 36.79 2.72
N ALA A 59 17.05 35.73 2.55
CA ALA A 59 16.12 35.56 1.44
C ALA A 59 14.74 36.11 1.78
N TYR A 60 14.14 36.81 0.82
CA TYR A 60 12.82 37.41 0.94
C TYR A 60 11.92 36.99 -0.22
N GLU A 61 10.72 36.57 0.14
CA GLU A 61 9.57 36.44 -0.76
C GLU A 61 8.76 37.73 -0.73
N ARG A 62 7.94 37.93 -1.77
CA ARG A 62 7.09 39.11 -1.92
C ARG A 62 5.64 38.71 -2.06
N LEU A 63 4.78 39.49 -1.41
CA LEU A 63 3.35 39.53 -1.67
C LEU A 63 2.99 40.89 -2.26
N HIS A 64 2.20 40.94 -3.33
CA HIS A 64 1.60 42.17 -3.86
C HIS A 64 0.10 42.16 -3.58
N GLN A 65 -0.39 43.12 -2.78
CA GLN A 65 -1.79 43.17 -2.36
C GLN A 65 -2.30 41.85 -1.71
N GLY A 66 -1.39 41.10 -1.08
CA GLY A 66 -1.67 39.81 -0.46
C GLY A 66 -1.46 38.59 -1.36
N LEU A 67 -1.21 38.76 -2.66
CA LEU A 67 -0.92 37.66 -3.59
C LEU A 67 0.58 37.38 -3.66
N PRO A 68 1.03 36.11 -3.65
CA PRO A 68 2.43 35.76 -3.89
C PRO A 68 2.94 36.28 -5.23
N VAL A 69 4.18 36.77 -5.28
CA VAL A 69 4.84 37.24 -6.50
C VAL A 69 5.92 36.24 -6.90
N ILE A 70 5.60 35.38 -7.87
CA ILE A 70 6.54 34.40 -8.42
C ILE A 70 7.54 35.14 -9.33
N GLY A 71 8.84 35.02 -9.04
CA GLY A 71 9.89 35.81 -9.72
C GLY A 71 10.09 37.22 -9.14
N GLY A 72 9.46 37.54 -8.01
CA GLY A 72 9.61 38.82 -7.29
C GLY A 72 10.50 38.76 -6.04
N ASP A 73 11.12 37.59 -5.80
CA ASP A 73 12.02 37.33 -4.68
C ASP A 73 13.36 38.06 -4.83
N PHE A 74 14.05 38.19 -3.70
CA PHE A 74 15.38 38.77 -3.67
C PHE A 74 16.16 38.32 -2.43
N VAL A 75 17.48 38.45 -2.51
CA VAL A 75 18.41 38.12 -1.43
C VAL A 75 19.21 39.35 -1.05
N VAL A 76 19.35 39.58 0.26
CA VAL A 76 20.27 40.58 0.83
C VAL A 76 21.43 39.85 1.48
N VAL A 77 22.65 40.11 1.04
CA VAL A 77 23.86 39.51 1.62
C VAL A 77 24.53 40.54 2.54
N THR A 78 24.86 40.13 3.77
CA THR A 78 25.55 40.96 4.76
C THR A 78 26.90 40.37 5.15
N GLY A 79 27.84 41.20 5.62
CA GLY A 79 29.09 40.78 6.25
C GLY A 79 28.95 40.54 7.76
N ALA A 80 30.06 40.18 8.41
CA ALA A 80 30.15 39.86 9.85
C ALA A 80 29.69 41.00 10.77
N ASP A 81 29.87 42.24 10.32
CA ASP A 81 29.49 43.47 11.00
C ASP A 81 28.03 43.89 10.71
N GLY A 82 27.31 43.10 9.90
CA GLY A 82 25.96 43.37 9.46
C GLY A 82 25.86 44.43 8.36
N ALA A 83 26.97 44.85 7.74
CA ALA A 83 26.92 45.71 6.56
C ALA A 83 26.39 44.94 5.35
N VAL A 84 25.46 45.53 4.59
CA VAL A 84 24.96 44.95 3.34
C VAL A 84 26.05 45.05 2.27
N LEU A 85 26.45 43.89 1.73
CA LEU A 85 27.51 43.76 0.73
C LEU A 85 26.94 43.86 -0.69
N ASN A 86 25.87 43.11 -0.97
CA ASN A 86 25.14 43.15 -2.23
C ASN A 86 23.68 42.69 -2.04
N THR A 87 22.88 42.96 -3.08
CA THR A 87 21.51 42.47 -3.21
C THR A 87 21.31 41.91 -4.60
N GLU A 88 20.72 40.73 -4.69
CA GLU A 88 20.28 40.13 -5.96
C GLU A 88 18.75 40.13 -5.98
N VAL A 89 18.15 40.73 -7.01
CA VAL A 89 16.70 40.93 -7.11
C VAL A 89 16.23 40.33 -8.42
N ALA A 90 15.25 39.42 -8.35
CA ALA A 90 14.76 38.71 -9.53
C ALA A 90 14.04 39.65 -10.53
N GLN A 91 13.24 40.59 -10.03
CA GLN A 91 12.51 41.55 -10.85
C GLN A 91 13.34 42.80 -11.21
N SER A 92 13.18 43.30 -12.43
CA SER A 92 13.89 44.51 -12.91
C SER A 92 13.08 45.81 -12.77
N ALA A 93 11.76 45.71 -12.61
CA ALA A 93 10.82 46.79 -12.35
C ALA A 93 9.88 46.43 -11.18
N PRO A 94 9.23 47.40 -10.51
CA PRO A 94 8.15 47.12 -9.56
C PRO A 94 7.00 46.34 -10.22
N VAL A 95 6.23 45.58 -9.41
CA VAL A 95 5.01 44.92 -9.89
C VAL A 95 4.05 45.97 -10.45
N ASP A 96 3.57 45.75 -11.66
CA ASP A 96 2.64 46.63 -12.37
C ASP A 96 1.51 45.81 -13.00
N VAL A 97 0.41 45.64 -12.26
CA VAL A 97 -0.81 45.00 -12.73
C VAL A 97 -1.99 45.96 -12.61
N ALA A 98 -2.81 46.05 -13.65
CA ALA A 98 -3.98 46.94 -13.66
C ALA A 98 -5.07 46.52 -12.67
N SER A 99 -5.14 45.23 -12.33
CA SER A 99 -6.13 44.64 -11.43
C SER A 99 -5.61 43.34 -10.83
N THR A 100 -5.97 43.06 -9.58
CA THR A 100 -5.78 41.76 -8.91
C THR A 100 -7.07 40.91 -8.91
N THR A 101 -8.10 41.35 -9.62
CA THR A 101 -9.34 40.59 -9.83
C THR A 101 -9.25 39.82 -11.16
N PRO A 102 -9.31 38.47 -11.13
CA PRO A 102 -9.25 37.66 -12.34
C PRO A 102 -10.54 37.80 -13.16
N THR A 103 -10.40 37.78 -14.50
CA THR A 103 -11.54 37.70 -15.42
C THR A 103 -11.78 36.26 -15.88
N LEU A 104 -10.70 35.48 -16.01
CA LEU A 104 -10.75 34.04 -16.23
C LEU A 104 -11.15 33.32 -14.93
N THR A 105 -11.94 32.26 -15.04
CA THR A 105 -12.26 31.42 -13.87
C THR A 105 -11.10 30.49 -13.52
N GLN A 106 -10.97 30.17 -12.23
CA GLN A 106 -9.98 29.19 -11.75
C GLN A 106 -10.15 27.82 -12.41
N ASP A 107 -11.38 27.35 -12.61
CA ASP A 107 -11.65 26.08 -13.29
C ASP A 107 -11.12 26.08 -14.73
N ARG A 108 -11.27 27.21 -15.45
CA ARG A 108 -10.76 27.32 -16.82
C ARG A 108 -9.24 27.35 -16.86
N ALA A 109 -8.59 27.97 -15.88
CA ALA A 109 -7.14 27.92 -15.75
C ALA A 109 -6.64 26.49 -15.46
N ILE A 110 -7.35 25.75 -14.61
CA ILE A 110 -7.05 24.33 -14.33
C ILE A 110 -7.16 23.49 -15.60
N GLU A 111 -8.19 23.68 -16.42
CA GLU A 111 -8.32 22.97 -17.71
C GLU A 111 -7.14 23.25 -18.64
N ILE A 112 -6.69 24.50 -18.72
CA ILE A 112 -5.54 24.90 -19.55
C ILE A 112 -4.25 24.28 -19.00
N ALA A 113 -4.03 24.34 -17.70
CA ALA A 113 -2.86 23.73 -17.07
C ALA A 113 -2.81 22.21 -17.28
N ARG A 114 -3.96 21.52 -17.15
CA ARG A 114 -4.06 20.07 -17.42
C ARG A 114 -3.67 19.70 -18.85
N SER A 115 -3.88 20.59 -19.83
CA SER A 115 -3.51 20.33 -21.23
C SER A 115 -2.01 20.38 -21.50
N GLN A 116 -1.20 20.79 -20.53
CA GLN A 116 0.26 20.83 -20.64
C GLN A 116 0.94 19.51 -20.21
N VAL A 117 0.16 18.50 -19.79
CA VAL A 117 0.64 17.19 -19.37
C VAL A 117 -0.19 16.12 -20.10
N ASP A 118 0.47 15.20 -20.83
CA ASP A 118 -0.18 14.21 -21.70
C ASP A 118 -1.19 13.30 -20.96
N ALA A 119 -0.84 12.83 -19.76
CA ALA A 119 -1.69 11.97 -18.94
C ALA A 119 -1.74 12.46 -17.49
N VAL A 120 -2.79 13.21 -17.14
CA VAL A 120 -2.95 13.80 -15.80
C VAL A 120 -3.43 12.78 -14.77
N GLU A 121 -2.67 12.62 -13.69
CA GLU A 121 -3.02 11.80 -12.53
C GLU A 121 -3.62 12.64 -11.40
N ASN A 122 -3.01 13.79 -11.09
CA ASN A 122 -3.45 14.66 -10.01
C ASN A 122 -3.26 16.14 -10.36
N VAL A 123 -4.13 16.99 -9.80
CA VAL A 123 -4.03 18.44 -9.89
C VAL A 123 -4.08 19.01 -8.47
N GLU A 124 -3.04 19.72 -8.09
CA GLU A 124 -2.92 20.34 -6.78
C GLU A 124 -3.80 21.61 -6.67
N PRO A 125 -4.07 22.10 -5.45
CA PRO A 125 -4.80 23.35 -5.26
C PRO A 125 -4.17 24.51 -6.05
N THR A 126 -4.99 25.15 -6.87
CA THR A 126 -4.58 26.28 -7.69
C THR A 126 -4.64 27.57 -6.88
N SER A 127 -3.61 28.40 -7.00
CA SER A 127 -3.49 29.68 -6.30
C SER A 127 -3.46 30.84 -7.29
N LEU A 128 -4.06 31.97 -6.91
CA LEU A 128 -3.91 33.22 -7.64
C LEU A 128 -2.61 33.90 -7.21
N VAL A 129 -1.76 34.25 -8.17
CA VAL A 129 -0.42 34.80 -7.97
C VAL A 129 -0.17 35.98 -8.90
N ILE A 130 0.87 36.76 -8.63
CA ILE A 130 1.49 37.62 -9.63
C ILE A 130 2.66 36.85 -10.23
N TRP A 131 2.64 36.63 -11.53
CA TRP A 131 3.79 36.10 -12.26
C TRP A 131 4.62 37.27 -12.78
N GLN A 132 5.89 37.33 -12.36
CA GLN A 132 6.82 38.41 -12.67
C GLN A 132 7.97 37.86 -13.51
N ASP A 133 8.14 38.40 -14.72
CA ASP A 133 9.28 38.10 -15.58
C ASP A 133 9.99 39.40 -15.94
N GLY A 134 11.12 39.64 -15.28
CA GLY A 134 11.89 40.88 -15.43
C GLY A 134 11.05 42.11 -15.10
N ALA A 135 10.61 42.86 -16.13
CA ALA A 135 9.82 44.08 -15.97
C ALA A 135 8.31 43.87 -16.18
N THR A 136 7.90 42.69 -16.63
CA THR A 136 6.52 42.38 -16.99
C THR A 136 5.83 41.67 -15.83
N SER A 137 4.60 42.09 -15.52
CA SER A 137 3.80 41.53 -14.44
C SER A 137 2.46 41.07 -14.97
N HIS A 138 2.05 39.85 -14.62
CA HIS A 138 0.75 39.30 -14.97
C HIS A 138 0.04 38.81 -13.72
N LEU A 139 -1.27 39.04 -13.62
CA LEU A 139 -2.10 38.27 -12.70
C LEU A 139 -2.28 36.88 -13.28
N ALA A 140 -1.94 35.84 -12.55
CA ALA A 140 -1.92 34.46 -13.06
C ALA A 140 -2.50 33.47 -12.05
N TYR A 141 -2.98 32.35 -12.55
CA TYR A 141 -3.22 31.15 -11.76
C TYR A 141 -1.99 30.24 -11.85
N GLU A 142 -1.45 29.85 -10.70
CA GLU A 142 -0.46 28.78 -10.58
C GLU A 142 -1.19 27.47 -10.28
N THR A 143 -1.11 26.53 -11.21
CA THR A 143 -1.66 25.18 -11.06
C THR A 143 -0.53 24.17 -11.22
N THR A 144 -0.32 23.32 -10.22
CA THR A 144 0.60 22.19 -10.34
C THR A 144 -0.15 20.95 -10.80
N VAL A 145 0.31 20.36 -11.89
CA VAL A 145 -0.26 19.16 -12.51
C VAL A 145 0.80 18.06 -12.46
N SER A 146 0.41 16.87 -11.98
CA SER A 146 1.27 15.69 -12.00
C SER A 146 0.66 14.58 -12.83
N GLY A 147 1.50 13.81 -13.50
CA GLY A 147 1.07 12.78 -14.43
C GLY A 147 2.23 12.26 -15.27
N GLN A 148 1.98 11.96 -16.53
CA GLN A 148 3.01 11.63 -17.52
C GLN A 148 3.02 12.68 -18.64
N ASP A 149 4.20 13.09 -19.07
CA ASP A 149 4.43 13.96 -20.22
C ASP A 149 5.51 13.33 -21.11
N ALA A 150 5.24 13.17 -22.41
CA ALA A 150 6.09 12.45 -23.35
C ALA A 150 6.47 11.01 -22.94
N GLY A 151 5.63 10.36 -22.12
CA GLY A 151 5.85 9.01 -21.59
C GLY A 151 6.67 8.94 -20.31
N GLU A 152 7.10 10.09 -19.76
CA GLU A 152 7.87 10.17 -18.53
C GLU A 152 7.04 10.79 -17.39
N PRO A 153 7.25 10.39 -16.12
CA PRO A 153 6.62 11.05 -14.98
C PRO A 153 6.97 12.55 -14.93
N SER A 154 5.94 13.40 -14.92
CA SER A 154 6.08 14.86 -14.84
C SER A 154 5.33 15.40 -13.63
N ARG A 155 5.91 16.44 -13.01
CA ARG A 155 5.20 17.30 -12.06
C ARG A 155 5.54 18.73 -12.41
N GLN A 156 4.63 19.38 -13.12
CA GLN A 156 4.85 20.71 -13.70
C GLN A 156 3.96 21.75 -13.02
N SER A 157 4.55 22.87 -12.59
CA SER A 157 3.77 24.07 -12.25
C SER A 157 3.55 24.87 -13.53
N VAL A 158 2.29 25.16 -13.86
CA VAL A 158 1.88 25.93 -15.03
C VAL A 158 1.28 27.27 -14.58
N TYR A 159 1.74 28.36 -15.19
CA TYR A 159 1.28 29.71 -14.93
C TYR A 159 0.38 30.19 -16.06
N VAL A 160 -0.92 30.31 -15.79
CA VAL A 160 -1.94 30.72 -16.77
C VAL A 160 -2.39 32.15 -16.48
N ASP A 161 -2.33 33.04 -17.47
CA ASP A 161 -2.80 34.42 -17.34
C ASP A 161 -4.27 34.46 -16.94
N ALA A 162 -4.57 35.17 -15.85
CA ALA A 162 -5.88 35.22 -15.24
C ALA A 162 -6.87 36.18 -15.94
N GLN A 163 -6.46 36.81 -17.03
CA GLN A 163 -7.30 37.64 -17.88
C GLN A 163 -7.69 36.93 -19.17
N ASP A 164 -6.71 36.38 -19.90
CA ASP A 164 -6.92 35.83 -21.24
C ASP A 164 -6.70 34.31 -21.38
N GLY A 165 -6.13 33.66 -20.37
CA GLY A 165 -5.87 32.22 -20.36
C GLY A 165 -4.63 31.79 -21.15
N SER A 166 -3.77 32.71 -21.57
CA SER A 166 -2.48 32.36 -22.16
C SER A 166 -1.57 31.67 -21.14
N VAL A 167 -0.76 30.69 -21.58
CA VAL A 167 0.26 30.07 -20.72
C VAL A 167 1.49 30.98 -20.73
N LEU A 168 1.79 31.57 -19.58
CA LEU A 168 2.89 32.51 -19.38
C LEU A 168 4.23 31.79 -19.18
N GLY A 169 4.18 30.58 -18.63
CA GLY A 169 5.34 29.73 -18.46
C GLY A 169 5.01 28.44 -17.71
N SER A 170 5.98 27.55 -17.67
CA SER A 170 5.92 26.34 -16.86
C SER A 170 7.27 26.07 -16.18
N LYS A 171 7.24 25.30 -15.10
CA LYS A 171 8.43 24.82 -14.39
C LYS A 171 8.30 23.33 -14.14
N GLU A 172 9.19 22.56 -14.77
CA GLU A 172 9.34 21.13 -14.48
C GLU A 172 10.08 20.95 -13.15
N HIS A 173 9.54 20.11 -12.28
CA HIS A 173 10.12 19.81 -10.97
C HIS A 173 10.82 18.45 -10.93
N VAL A 174 10.83 17.70 -12.05
CA VAL A 174 11.52 16.42 -12.22
C VAL A 174 12.79 16.58 -13.08
N VAL A 175 13.97 16.22 -12.54
CA VAL A 175 15.23 16.05 -13.30
C VAL A 175 15.50 14.55 -13.43
N GLN A 176 15.61 14.07 -14.67
CA GLN A 176 15.86 12.67 -14.98
C GLN A 176 17.14 12.54 -15.83
N GLY A 177 18.07 11.70 -15.37
CA GLY A 177 19.25 11.29 -16.14
C GLY A 177 18.95 10.07 -16.97
N THR A 178 19.60 9.95 -18.13
CA THR A 178 19.55 8.73 -18.93
C THR A 178 20.64 7.77 -18.44
N GLY A 179 20.33 6.50 -18.29
CA GLY A 179 21.26 5.46 -17.88
C GLY A 179 21.37 4.37 -18.94
N SER A 180 22.59 3.92 -19.22
CA SER A 180 22.85 2.69 -19.98
C SER A 180 23.34 1.60 -19.03
N GLY A 181 22.39 0.79 -18.57
CA GLY A 181 22.59 -0.36 -17.69
C GLY A 181 23.10 -1.59 -18.42
N ALA A 182 23.68 -2.53 -17.67
CA ALA A 182 24.11 -3.82 -18.20
C ALA A 182 22.99 -4.87 -18.18
N TRP A 183 22.09 -4.77 -17.19
CA TRP A 183 21.01 -5.72 -16.94
C TRP A 183 19.66 -5.09 -17.27
N GLU A 184 19.45 -3.84 -16.86
CA GLU A 184 18.17 -3.14 -16.99
C GLU A 184 17.98 -2.48 -18.37
N GLY A 185 19.01 -2.54 -19.23
CA GLY A 185 19.03 -1.88 -20.52
C GLY A 185 19.15 -0.35 -20.42
N ASN A 186 18.56 0.36 -21.39
CA ASN A 186 18.53 1.82 -21.36
C ASN A 186 17.33 2.29 -20.53
N VAL A 187 17.61 3.03 -19.46
CA VAL A 187 16.62 3.43 -18.46
C VAL A 187 16.71 4.92 -18.15
N THR A 188 15.69 5.41 -17.46
CA THR A 188 15.66 6.76 -16.91
C THR A 188 15.81 6.69 -15.40
N ILE A 189 16.72 7.49 -14.83
CA ILE A 189 17.01 7.49 -13.39
C ILE A 189 16.87 8.90 -12.78
N PRO A 190 16.26 9.04 -11.59
CA PRO A 190 16.04 10.34 -10.95
C PRO A 190 17.35 10.83 -10.32
N THR A 191 18.09 11.67 -11.01
CA THR A 191 19.36 12.25 -10.53
C THR A 191 19.17 13.69 -10.10
N SER A 192 20.14 14.21 -9.35
CA SER A 192 20.12 15.60 -8.87
C SER A 192 21.22 16.42 -9.54
N GLY A 193 21.10 17.74 -9.45
CA GLY A 193 22.04 18.69 -10.05
C GLY A 193 21.50 19.34 -11.31
N SER A 194 22.32 20.16 -11.96
CA SER A 194 21.96 20.92 -13.16
C SER A 194 23.18 21.45 -13.89
N GLY A 195 22.98 21.90 -15.14
CA GLY A 195 24.03 22.52 -15.95
C GLY A 195 25.12 21.53 -16.31
N THR A 196 26.30 21.68 -15.70
CA THR A 196 27.45 20.78 -15.92
C THR A 196 27.86 20.05 -14.65
N SER A 197 26.93 19.84 -13.72
CA SER A 197 27.20 19.21 -12.43
C SER A 197 25.99 18.40 -11.98
N TYR A 198 26.06 17.09 -12.20
CA TYR A 198 25.03 16.12 -11.84
C TYR A 198 25.57 15.11 -10.82
N SER A 199 24.65 14.49 -10.07
CA SER A 199 24.96 13.47 -9.07
C SER A 199 23.90 12.37 -9.07
N MET A 200 24.32 11.12 -8.95
CA MET A 200 23.47 9.95 -8.66
C MET A 200 22.95 9.98 -7.21
N THR A 201 22.21 11.04 -6.89
CA THR A 201 21.43 11.22 -5.66
C THR A 201 19.99 11.41 -6.07
N ASN A 202 19.08 10.63 -5.47
CA ASN A 202 17.70 10.59 -5.91
C ASN A 202 16.97 11.86 -5.48
N THR A 203 16.38 12.59 -6.43
CA THR A 203 15.64 13.85 -6.17
C THR A 203 14.38 13.63 -5.35
N ASN A 204 13.76 12.46 -5.47
CA ASN A 204 12.57 12.04 -4.71
C ASN A 204 12.92 11.34 -3.39
N ALA A 205 14.20 10.98 -3.18
CA ALA A 205 14.70 10.31 -1.98
C ALA A 205 16.18 10.65 -1.74
N THR A 206 16.48 11.83 -1.20
CA THR A 206 17.85 12.40 -1.15
C THR A 206 18.90 11.58 -0.38
N THR A 207 18.48 10.54 0.35
CA THR A 207 19.35 9.59 1.05
C THR A 207 19.69 8.35 0.21
N LEU A 208 18.89 8.06 -0.83
CA LEU A 208 19.20 7.06 -1.85
C LEU A 208 20.23 7.65 -2.81
N LYS A 209 21.43 7.08 -2.77
CA LYS A 209 22.61 7.50 -3.53
C LYS A 209 23.32 6.28 -4.06
N CYS A 210 23.88 6.38 -5.26
CA CYS A 210 24.82 5.37 -5.75
C CYS A 210 26.25 5.85 -5.62
N GLN A 211 27.11 5.04 -4.99
CA GLN A 211 28.46 5.40 -4.60
C GLN A 211 29.48 4.35 -5.05
N ASP A 212 30.73 4.75 -5.26
CA ASP A 212 31.83 3.81 -5.47
C ASP A 212 32.21 3.16 -4.13
N SER A 213 32.23 1.83 -4.08
CA SER A 213 32.48 1.05 -2.86
C SER A 213 33.89 1.27 -2.27
N ALA A 214 34.88 1.63 -3.08
CA ALA A 214 36.25 1.82 -2.61
C ALA A 214 36.46 3.20 -1.95
N THR A 215 35.68 4.21 -2.34
CA THR A 215 35.88 5.61 -1.89
C THR A 215 34.72 6.18 -1.09
N ASN A 216 33.57 5.51 -1.14
CA ASN A 216 32.30 5.99 -0.64
C ASN A 216 31.80 7.30 -1.26
N ALA A 217 32.39 7.73 -2.38
CA ALA A 217 31.97 8.92 -3.10
C ALA A 217 30.74 8.62 -3.96
N THR A 218 29.73 9.49 -3.89
CA THR A 218 28.61 9.45 -4.83
C THR A 218 29.10 9.73 -6.25
N PHE A 219 28.61 8.99 -7.23
CA PHE A 219 28.92 9.27 -8.64
C PHE A 219 28.42 10.67 -9.03
N THR A 220 29.28 11.41 -9.73
CA THR A 220 29.03 12.77 -10.22
C THR A 220 29.53 12.90 -11.65
N GLY A 221 28.79 13.62 -12.48
CA GLY A 221 29.08 13.78 -13.90
C GLY A 221 28.93 15.23 -14.37
N THR A 222 29.57 15.56 -15.49
CA THR A 222 29.39 16.86 -16.16
C THR A 222 28.18 16.90 -17.08
N ASP A 223 27.61 15.74 -17.39
CA ASP A 223 26.35 15.56 -18.08
C ASP A 223 25.41 14.72 -17.20
N ASN A 224 24.20 14.50 -17.68
CA ASN A 224 23.22 13.65 -17.00
C ASN A 224 23.02 12.31 -17.73
N ALA A 225 24.07 11.82 -18.39
CA ALA A 225 24.10 10.56 -19.08
C ALA A 225 25.06 9.61 -18.34
N TRP A 226 24.57 8.46 -17.90
CA TRP A 226 25.26 7.61 -16.96
C TRP A 226 25.50 6.22 -17.53
N GLY A 227 26.69 5.66 -17.26
CA GLY A 227 27.02 4.31 -17.66
C GLY A 227 27.30 4.17 -19.15
N ASN A 228 27.68 2.96 -19.55
CA ASN A 228 28.02 2.62 -20.92
C ASN A 228 27.53 1.23 -21.35
N GLY A 229 26.65 0.61 -20.54
CA GLY A 229 26.10 -0.72 -20.78
C GLY A 229 27.10 -1.87 -20.61
N VAL A 230 28.32 -1.63 -20.11
CA VAL A 230 29.31 -2.68 -19.86
C VAL A 230 29.26 -3.10 -18.39
N ALA A 231 28.92 -4.37 -18.15
CA ALA A 231 28.72 -4.91 -16.79
C ALA A 231 29.93 -4.78 -15.84
N THR A 232 31.16 -4.62 -16.36
CA THR A 232 32.36 -4.39 -15.54
C THR A 232 32.58 -2.92 -15.14
N ASN A 233 31.81 -1.98 -15.71
CA ASN A 233 31.90 -0.56 -15.39
C ASN A 233 31.04 -0.24 -14.14
N ARG A 234 31.63 0.37 -13.11
CA ARG A 234 30.92 0.64 -11.85
C ARG A 234 29.80 1.66 -11.98
N GLU A 235 29.93 2.65 -12.86
CA GLU A 235 28.86 3.60 -13.13
C GLU A 235 27.67 2.90 -13.80
N THR A 236 27.93 1.94 -14.69
CA THR A 236 26.91 1.06 -15.28
C THR A 236 26.23 0.21 -14.21
N GLY A 237 26.99 -0.48 -13.35
CA GLY A 237 26.40 -1.22 -12.22
C GLY A 237 25.60 -0.32 -11.26
N CYS A 238 25.98 0.96 -11.16
CA CYS A 238 25.20 1.96 -10.44
C CYS A 238 23.93 2.38 -11.17
N VAL A 239 23.92 2.45 -12.51
CA VAL A 239 22.70 2.69 -13.29
C VAL A 239 21.68 1.60 -12.99
N ASP A 240 22.08 0.32 -13.12
CA ASP A 240 21.19 -0.82 -12.86
C ASP A 240 20.65 -0.75 -11.42
N ALA A 241 21.53 -0.73 -10.41
CA ALA A 241 21.08 -0.74 -9.02
C ALA A 241 20.26 0.49 -8.60
N PHE A 242 20.57 1.67 -9.14
CA PHE A 242 19.86 2.89 -8.80
C PHE A 242 18.48 2.97 -9.47
N TYR A 243 18.34 2.42 -10.67
CA TYR A 243 17.04 2.22 -11.32
C TYR A 243 16.18 1.23 -10.51
N SER A 244 16.74 0.09 -10.13
CA SER A 244 16.03 -0.96 -9.36
C SER A 244 15.51 -0.44 -8.02
N ALA A 245 16.34 0.30 -7.28
CA ALA A 245 15.94 0.93 -6.03
C ALA A 245 14.84 2.01 -6.23
N GLU A 246 14.85 2.72 -7.36
CA GLU A 246 13.77 3.64 -7.70
C GLU A 246 12.47 2.90 -8.03
N GLN A 247 12.52 1.80 -8.78
CA GLN A 247 11.34 0.98 -9.06
C GLN A 247 10.73 0.42 -7.78
N GLU A 248 11.56 -0.04 -6.84
CA GLU A 248 11.09 -0.48 -5.54
C GLU A 248 10.46 0.70 -4.76
N ARG A 249 11.08 1.88 -4.74
CA ARG A 249 10.49 3.08 -4.11
C ARG A 249 9.10 3.41 -4.66
N LEU A 250 8.93 3.33 -5.97
CA LEU A 250 7.66 3.55 -6.66
C LEU A 250 6.64 2.45 -6.31
N MET A 251 7.05 1.18 -6.32
CA MET A 251 6.23 0.04 -5.91
C MET A 251 5.74 0.16 -4.46
N LEU A 252 6.65 0.46 -3.53
CA LEU A 252 6.34 0.68 -2.11
C LEU A 252 5.29 1.79 -1.93
N SER A 253 5.44 2.91 -2.64
CA SER A 253 4.50 4.02 -2.56
C SER A 253 3.15 3.65 -3.19
N SER A 254 3.16 3.12 -4.40
CA SER A 254 1.96 2.84 -5.20
C SER A 254 1.13 1.69 -4.63
N TRP A 255 1.77 0.59 -4.27
CA TRP A 255 1.08 -0.63 -3.84
C TRP A 255 0.85 -0.68 -2.34
N LEU A 256 1.77 -0.15 -1.54
CA LEU A 256 1.78 -0.36 -0.09
C LEU A 256 1.54 0.94 0.70
N GLY A 257 1.58 2.10 0.05
CA GLY A 257 1.52 3.41 0.73
C GLY A 257 2.72 3.66 1.65
N ARG A 258 3.84 2.95 1.44
CA ARG A 258 5.06 3.11 2.24
C ARG A 258 5.96 4.17 1.62
N ASN A 259 6.36 5.16 2.41
CA ASN A 259 7.29 6.20 1.98
C ASN A 259 8.74 5.77 2.23
N GLY A 260 9.40 5.20 1.22
CA GLY A 260 10.81 4.81 1.25
C GLY A 260 11.15 3.62 2.15
N MET A 261 12.42 3.20 2.12
CA MET A 261 12.90 2.00 2.83
C MET A 261 12.60 2.07 4.34
N ASN A 262 12.79 3.24 4.98
CA ASN A 262 12.54 3.42 6.41
C ASN A 262 11.09 3.82 6.79
N GLY A 263 10.18 3.95 5.80
CA GLY A 263 8.80 4.39 6.01
C GLY A 263 8.61 5.90 6.23
N SER A 264 9.68 6.71 6.15
CA SER A 264 9.67 8.18 6.28
C SER A 264 10.50 8.88 5.18
N GLY A 265 10.66 8.24 4.02
CA GLY A 265 11.38 8.74 2.84
C GLY A 265 12.89 8.49 2.85
N GLY A 266 13.42 7.83 3.87
CA GLY A 266 14.85 7.56 4.01
C GLY A 266 15.26 6.18 3.47
N TRP A 267 16.48 6.15 2.90
CA TRP A 267 17.15 4.99 2.32
C TRP A 267 18.60 4.93 2.81
N VAL A 268 19.23 3.78 2.67
CA VAL A 268 20.68 3.65 2.79
C VAL A 268 21.33 3.81 1.40
N PRO A 269 22.60 4.26 1.31
CA PRO A 269 23.28 4.35 0.02
C PRO A 269 23.58 2.96 -0.57
N ILE A 270 23.58 2.89 -1.90
CA ILE A 270 24.10 1.78 -2.69
C ILE A 270 25.60 2.00 -2.90
N ARG A 271 26.38 0.93 -2.83
CA ARG A 271 27.83 0.94 -3.09
C ARG A 271 28.19 -0.14 -4.09
N VAL A 272 28.66 0.26 -5.26
CA VAL A 272 29.07 -0.67 -6.34
C VAL A 272 30.58 -0.79 -6.37
N GLY A 273 31.07 -2.03 -6.51
CA GLY A 273 32.49 -2.32 -6.63
C GLY A 273 33.07 -3.16 -5.50
N LEU A 274 32.24 -3.87 -4.73
CA LEU A 274 32.69 -4.82 -3.73
C LEU A 274 33.46 -5.97 -4.40
N ASN A 275 34.64 -6.30 -3.89
CA ASN A 275 35.44 -7.42 -4.40
C ASN A 275 35.04 -8.74 -3.72
N ASP A 276 33.78 -9.12 -3.89
CA ASP A 276 33.21 -10.37 -3.40
C ASP A 276 32.11 -10.86 -4.34
N VAL A 277 31.87 -12.17 -4.34
CA VAL A 277 30.76 -12.80 -5.07
C VAL A 277 29.50 -12.73 -4.21
N ASN A 278 29.02 -11.50 -4.00
CA ASN A 278 27.88 -11.26 -3.13
C ASN A 278 27.26 -9.87 -3.32
N ALA A 279 26.00 -9.73 -2.91
CA ALA A 279 25.38 -8.47 -2.54
C ALA A 279 24.92 -8.57 -1.08
N TYR A 280 24.84 -7.46 -0.35
CA TYR A 280 24.32 -7.49 1.01
C TYR A 280 23.82 -6.13 1.50
N TYR A 281 22.83 -6.18 2.38
CA TYR A 281 22.45 -5.11 3.31
C TYR A 281 23.07 -5.32 4.71
N ASP A 282 23.65 -4.28 5.31
CA ASP A 282 24.29 -4.36 6.64
C ASP A 282 23.67 -3.47 7.73
N GLY A 283 22.51 -2.86 7.45
CA GLY A 283 21.89 -1.87 8.34
C GLY A 283 22.19 -0.42 7.93
N THR A 284 23.27 -0.19 7.19
CA THR A 284 23.80 1.16 6.89
C THR A 284 24.01 1.43 5.40
N GLN A 285 24.03 0.39 4.57
CA GLN A 285 24.26 0.46 3.12
C GLN A 285 23.78 -0.84 2.44
N VAL A 286 23.59 -0.76 1.12
CA VAL A 286 23.53 -1.92 0.22
C VAL A 286 24.85 -1.98 -0.54
N GLN A 287 25.53 -3.12 -0.52
CA GLN A 287 26.80 -3.34 -1.22
C GLN A 287 26.58 -4.30 -2.39
N ILE A 288 27.13 -3.94 -3.55
CA ILE A 288 27.03 -4.71 -4.79
C ILE A 288 28.42 -5.19 -5.19
N GLY A 289 28.58 -6.52 -5.17
CA GLY A 289 29.77 -7.22 -5.62
C GLY A 289 29.67 -7.66 -7.06
N HIS A 290 30.34 -8.76 -7.40
CA HIS A 290 30.48 -9.23 -8.77
C HIS A 290 30.11 -10.70 -8.94
N ARG A 291 29.78 -11.09 -10.16
CA ARG A 291 29.52 -12.47 -10.51
C ARG A 291 30.79 -13.33 -10.43
N GLN A 292 30.66 -14.59 -10.02
CA GLN A 292 31.76 -15.54 -9.87
C GLN A 292 32.58 -15.68 -11.16
N GLY A 293 33.91 -15.62 -11.01
CA GLY A 293 34.84 -15.79 -12.14
C GLY A 293 34.87 -14.64 -13.13
N THR A 294 34.15 -13.55 -12.86
CA THR A 294 34.11 -12.33 -13.69
C THR A 294 34.38 -11.09 -12.82
N ASN A 295 34.32 -9.90 -13.43
CA ASN A 295 34.25 -8.61 -12.72
C ASN A 295 32.95 -7.87 -13.06
N GLU A 296 31.91 -8.61 -13.44
CA GLU A 296 30.60 -8.06 -13.83
C GLU A 296 29.79 -7.80 -12.56
N TRP A 297 29.35 -6.55 -12.36
CA TRP A 297 28.64 -6.12 -11.15
C TRP A 297 27.20 -6.66 -11.14
N ILE A 298 26.75 -7.20 -10.01
CA ILE A 298 25.44 -7.89 -9.91
C ILE A 298 24.29 -6.95 -9.54
N GLY A 299 24.10 -5.92 -10.37
CA GLY A 299 23.13 -4.84 -10.14
C GLY A 299 21.69 -5.11 -10.61
N ALA A 300 21.30 -6.35 -10.92
CA ALA A 300 19.96 -6.68 -11.39
C ALA A 300 18.87 -6.39 -10.36
N MET A 301 17.65 -6.17 -10.85
CA MET A 301 16.57 -5.57 -10.08
C MET A 301 16.12 -6.40 -8.90
N ASP A 302 15.91 -7.69 -9.10
CA ASP A 302 15.49 -8.63 -8.08
C ASP A 302 16.53 -8.73 -6.92
N VAL A 303 17.83 -8.75 -7.24
CA VAL A 303 18.93 -8.77 -6.27
C VAL A 303 18.99 -7.47 -5.50
N VAL A 304 18.93 -6.32 -6.18
CA VAL A 304 19.03 -5.01 -5.51
C VAL A 304 17.81 -4.75 -4.63
N ALA A 305 16.61 -5.07 -5.12
CA ALA A 305 15.38 -4.96 -4.35
C ALA A 305 15.29 -6.03 -3.24
N HIS A 306 15.93 -7.19 -3.37
CA HIS A 306 16.13 -8.13 -2.27
C HIS A 306 16.92 -7.48 -1.12
N GLU A 307 18.05 -6.83 -1.43
CA GLU A 307 18.86 -6.18 -0.38
C GLU A 307 18.12 -5.03 0.32
N PHE A 308 17.37 -4.23 -0.44
CA PHE A 308 16.51 -3.22 0.16
C PHE A 308 15.29 -3.82 0.87
N GLY A 309 14.83 -5.00 0.45
CA GLY A 309 13.87 -5.86 1.14
C GLY A 309 14.32 -6.19 2.56
N HIS A 310 15.58 -6.55 2.77
CA HIS A 310 16.16 -6.66 4.12
C HIS A 310 16.13 -5.34 4.89
N GLY A 311 16.40 -4.22 4.22
CA GLY A 311 16.30 -2.89 4.82
C GLY A 311 14.87 -2.53 5.26
N ILE A 312 13.86 -2.87 4.46
CA ILE A 312 12.45 -2.69 4.82
C ILE A 312 12.08 -3.60 5.99
N ASP A 313 12.57 -4.84 5.98
CA ASP A 313 12.39 -5.79 7.06
C ASP A 313 13.00 -5.28 8.37
N ASP A 314 14.20 -4.71 8.33
CA ASP A 314 14.84 -4.06 9.48
C ASP A 314 14.05 -2.82 9.96
N LYS A 315 13.47 -2.05 9.03
CA LYS A 315 12.68 -0.85 9.32
C LYS A 315 11.17 -1.12 9.44
N THR A 316 10.80 -2.34 9.79
CA THR A 316 9.46 -2.70 10.29
C THR A 316 9.57 -3.21 11.73
N PRO A 317 8.46 -3.27 12.49
CA PRO A 317 8.51 -3.66 13.91
C PRO A 317 9.25 -4.98 14.14
N GLY A 318 10.17 -5.00 15.10
CA GLY A 318 10.92 -6.21 15.47
C GLY A 318 12.31 -6.36 14.83
N GLY A 319 12.71 -5.48 13.88
CA GLY A 319 13.99 -5.59 13.18
C GLY A 319 14.02 -6.80 12.24
N ILE A 320 15.17 -7.14 11.65
CA ILE A 320 15.31 -8.25 10.69
C ILE A 320 14.67 -9.56 11.20
N SER A 321 13.91 -10.23 10.33
CA SER A 321 13.10 -11.40 10.63
C SER A 321 13.93 -12.65 10.89
N GLY A 322 13.83 -13.18 12.12
CA GLY A 322 14.50 -14.43 12.49
C GLY A 322 13.82 -15.72 12.02
N GLY A 323 14.30 -16.86 12.50
CA GLY A 323 13.63 -18.15 12.33
C GLY A 323 13.56 -18.67 10.90
N GLY A 324 14.56 -18.32 10.06
CA GLY A 324 14.65 -18.73 8.66
C GLY A 324 13.71 -17.97 7.72
N THR A 325 13.31 -16.75 8.09
CA THR A 325 12.30 -15.98 7.33
C THR A 325 12.82 -14.72 6.64
N GLN A 326 13.98 -14.19 7.02
CA GLN A 326 14.54 -12.97 6.40
C GLN A 326 14.73 -13.06 4.88
N GLU A 327 15.19 -14.20 4.37
CA GLU A 327 15.51 -14.38 2.95
C GLU A 327 14.24 -14.40 2.11
N PHE A 328 13.23 -15.19 2.50
CA PHE A 328 11.96 -15.21 1.75
C PHE A 328 11.28 -13.84 1.80
N VAL A 329 11.39 -13.10 2.92
CA VAL A 329 10.85 -11.74 3.02
C VAL A 329 11.49 -10.85 1.95
N ALA A 330 12.81 -10.86 1.85
CA ALA A 330 13.56 -10.08 0.87
C ALA A 330 13.22 -10.51 -0.57
N ASP A 331 13.15 -11.81 -0.85
CA ASP A 331 12.74 -12.33 -2.16
C ASP A 331 11.35 -11.86 -2.58
N THR A 332 10.39 -11.75 -1.64
CA THR A 332 9.07 -11.19 -1.98
C THR A 332 9.13 -9.75 -2.48
N PHE A 333 10.08 -8.94 -2.00
CA PHE A 333 10.28 -7.56 -2.48
C PHE A 333 11.03 -7.52 -3.80
N GLY A 334 12.05 -8.37 -3.98
CA GLY A 334 12.76 -8.55 -5.25
C GLY A 334 11.80 -8.83 -6.39
N THR A 335 11.10 -9.96 -6.29
CA THR A 335 10.12 -10.39 -7.29
C THR A 335 8.98 -9.40 -7.48
N ALA A 336 8.41 -8.85 -6.40
CA ALA A 336 7.33 -7.86 -6.54
C ALA A 336 7.79 -6.58 -7.25
N THR A 337 9.07 -6.22 -7.13
CA THR A 337 9.64 -5.04 -7.79
C THR A 337 9.80 -5.28 -9.29
N GLU A 338 10.28 -6.45 -9.73
CA GLU A 338 10.34 -6.75 -11.16
C GLU A 338 8.95 -6.77 -11.82
N PHE A 339 7.96 -7.40 -11.17
CA PHE A 339 6.58 -7.39 -11.65
C PHE A 339 5.99 -5.97 -11.69
N TYR A 340 6.41 -5.07 -10.79
CA TYR A 340 5.99 -3.68 -10.80
C TYR A 340 6.64 -2.90 -11.94
N ALA A 341 7.95 -3.01 -12.07
CA ALA A 341 8.74 -2.31 -13.08
C ALA A 341 8.33 -2.74 -14.49
N ASN A 342 8.03 -4.03 -14.67
CA ASN A 342 7.69 -4.63 -15.96
C ASN A 342 8.72 -4.23 -17.03
N ASN A 343 10.00 -4.25 -16.66
CA ASN A 343 11.11 -3.92 -17.54
C ASN A 343 11.24 -5.04 -18.60
N PRO A 344 11.23 -4.75 -19.91
CA PRO A 344 11.43 -5.78 -20.92
C PRO A 344 12.84 -6.40 -20.91
N ALA A 345 13.83 -5.73 -20.32
CA ALA A 345 15.18 -6.27 -20.15
C ALA A 345 15.26 -7.27 -18.99
N ASP A 346 14.47 -7.04 -17.94
CA ASP A 346 14.35 -7.90 -16.77
C ASP A 346 12.85 -8.15 -16.45
N PRO A 347 12.19 -9.04 -17.21
CA PRO A 347 10.74 -9.24 -17.11
C PRO A 347 10.40 -10.03 -15.85
N GLY A 348 9.50 -9.49 -15.03
CA GLY A 348 9.13 -10.12 -13.78
C GLY A 348 8.77 -11.60 -13.87
N ASP A 349 9.51 -12.39 -13.09
CA ASP A 349 9.31 -13.81 -12.94
C ASP A 349 9.39 -14.24 -11.46
N TYR A 350 9.66 -15.51 -11.19
CA TYR A 350 9.71 -16.04 -9.81
C TYR A 350 11.02 -16.77 -9.56
N THR A 351 12.03 -16.48 -10.36
CA THR A 351 13.41 -16.83 -10.10
C THR A 351 14.10 -15.65 -9.42
N ILE A 352 15.23 -15.93 -8.78
CA ILE A 352 16.07 -14.89 -8.17
C ILE A 352 17.49 -15.08 -8.70
N GLY A 353 18.09 -14.02 -9.22
CA GLY A 353 19.46 -13.92 -9.72
C GLY A 353 19.68 -14.69 -11.01
N GLU A 354 18.63 -14.97 -11.79
CA GLU A 354 18.71 -15.56 -13.13
C GLU A 354 19.52 -14.70 -14.09
N GLU A 355 19.29 -13.38 -14.09
CA GLU A 355 19.91 -12.46 -15.04
C GLU A 355 21.43 -12.32 -14.77
N ILE A 356 21.80 -12.11 -13.51
CA ILE A 356 23.20 -12.01 -13.08
C ILE A 356 23.92 -13.35 -13.03
N ASN A 357 23.19 -14.47 -12.91
CA ASN A 357 23.70 -15.83 -12.91
C ASN A 357 24.94 -16.00 -12.02
N LEU A 358 24.78 -15.68 -10.73
CA LEU A 358 25.84 -15.35 -9.77
C LEU A 358 27.02 -16.31 -9.78
N VAL A 359 26.73 -17.61 -9.84
CA VAL A 359 27.71 -18.71 -9.77
C VAL A 359 27.79 -19.54 -11.05
N GLY A 360 27.15 -19.09 -12.13
CA GLY A 360 27.20 -19.76 -13.44
C GLY A 360 26.24 -20.94 -13.60
N SER A 361 25.32 -21.17 -12.66
CA SER A 361 24.33 -22.25 -12.69
C SER A 361 22.88 -21.82 -12.93
N GLY A 362 22.67 -20.58 -13.39
CA GLY A 362 21.35 -19.96 -13.53
C GLY A 362 20.92 -19.24 -12.25
N PRO A 363 19.61 -19.18 -11.95
CA PRO A 363 19.13 -18.52 -10.75
C PRO A 363 19.64 -19.17 -9.47
N ILE A 364 19.79 -18.35 -8.44
CA ILE A 364 20.18 -18.80 -7.10
C ILE A 364 18.98 -19.31 -6.30
N ARG A 365 17.75 -18.85 -6.60
CA ARG A 365 16.50 -19.34 -6.02
C ARG A 365 15.39 -19.43 -7.06
N ASP A 366 14.41 -20.30 -6.82
CA ASP A 366 13.23 -20.48 -7.66
C ASP A 366 12.00 -20.57 -6.75
N MET A 367 11.24 -19.47 -6.62
CA MET A 367 10.05 -19.43 -5.78
C MET A 367 8.93 -20.33 -6.33
N SER A 368 8.88 -20.56 -7.65
CA SER A 368 7.86 -21.40 -8.26
C SER A 368 8.07 -22.89 -7.94
N ASN A 369 9.33 -23.31 -7.78
CA ASN A 369 9.73 -24.64 -7.36
C ASN A 369 11.15 -24.64 -6.75
N PRO A 370 11.29 -24.39 -5.44
CA PRO A 370 12.59 -24.30 -4.77
C PRO A 370 13.50 -25.52 -4.97
N GLY A 371 12.90 -26.70 -5.18
CA GLY A 371 13.62 -27.93 -5.45
C GLY A 371 14.44 -27.93 -6.75
N ASN A 372 14.19 -27.00 -7.68
CA ASN A 372 14.99 -26.83 -8.89
C ASN A 372 16.44 -26.40 -8.60
N VAL A 373 16.64 -25.62 -7.53
CA VAL A 373 17.97 -25.17 -7.08
C VAL A 373 18.49 -25.94 -5.86
N GLY A 374 17.72 -26.92 -5.38
CA GLY A 374 18.08 -27.77 -4.24
C GLY A 374 17.49 -27.34 -2.90
N ASP A 375 16.63 -26.32 -2.88
CA ASP A 375 16.03 -25.80 -1.67
C ASP A 375 14.76 -26.55 -1.24
N PRO A 376 14.46 -26.63 0.06
CA PRO A 376 13.23 -27.18 0.59
C PRO A 376 11.96 -26.50 0.03
N VAL A 377 11.11 -27.28 -0.62
CA VAL A 377 9.80 -26.81 -1.11
C VAL A 377 8.73 -26.81 0.00
N CYS A 378 8.82 -27.76 0.93
CA CYS A 378 7.85 -27.95 2.01
C CYS A 378 8.39 -27.40 3.33
N TYR A 379 7.52 -26.79 4.13
CA TYR A 379 7.81 -26.55 5.52
C TYR A 379 7.96 -27.87 6.28
N SER A 380 8.94 -27.90 7.19
CA SER A 380 9.14 -28.99 8.15
C SER A 380 9.85 -28.47 9.41
N SER A 381 9.98 -29.31 10.43
CA SER A 381 10.67 -28.95 11.67
C SER A 381 12.18 -28.71 11.51
N SER A 382 12.79 -29.04 10.37
CA SER A 382 14.20 -28.74 10.11
C SER A 382 14.43 -27.32 9.61
N ILE A 383 13.42 -26.67 9.00
CA ILE A 383 13.55 -25.34 8.37
C ILE A 383 14.11 -24.28 9.32
N PRO A 384 13.67 -24.16 10.59
CA PRO A 384 14.22 -23.14 11.49
C PRO A 384 15.73 -23.28 11.79
N ASN A 385 16.34 -24.43 11.47
CA ASN A 385 17.77 -24.70 11.67
C ASN A 385 18.53 -24.93 10.35
N ALA A 386 17.87 -24.73 9.20
CA ALA A 386 18.52 -24.80 7.91
C ALA A 386 19.45 -23.59 7.70
N GLU A 387 20.34 -23.70 6.71
CA GLU A 387 21.05 -22.55 6.16
C GLU A 387 20.00 -21.50 5.72
N VAL A 388 20.27 -20.20 5.93
CA VAL A 388 19.23 -19.16 5.88
C VAL A 388 18.62 -18.99 4.49
N HIS A 389 19.41 -19.15 3.42
CA HIS A 389 18.93 -19.07 2.04
C HIS A 389 18.09 -20.30 1.71
N ALA A 390 18.55 -21.51 2.07
CA ALA A 390 17.74 -22.72 1.92
C ALA A 390 16.47 -22.68 2.78
N ALA A 391 16.47 -21.97 3.91
CA ALA A 391 15.29 -21.82 4.76
C ALA A 391 14.19 -20.96 4.10
N ALA A 392 14.50 -20.20 3.04
CA ALA A 392 13.56 -19.34 2.31
C ALA A 392 12.51 -20.14 1.52
N GLY A 393 12.92 -21.28 0.95
CA GLY A 393 12.15 -22.02 -0.05
C GLY A 393 10.65 -22.25 0.26
N PRO A 394 10.25 -22.69 1.48
CA PRO A 394 8.82 -22.85 1.79
C PRO A 394 8.03 -21.53 1.79
N GLY A 395 8.67 -20.42 2.18
CA GLY A 395 8.10 -19.07 2.15
C GLY A 395 8.00 -18.54 0.73
N ASP A 396 9.03 -18.77 -0.08
CA ASP A 396 9.05 -18.40 -1.50
C ASP A 396 7.93 -19.11 -2.26
N HIS A 397 7.82 -20.44 -2.05
CA HIS A 397 6.79 -21.23 -2.69
C HIS A 397 5.38 -20.85 -2.22
N TRP A 398 5.23 -20.48 -0.94
CA TRP A 398 3.98 -19.93 -0.43
C TRP A 398 3.60 -18.63 -1.15
N PHE A 399 4.55 -17.71 -1.32
CA PHE A 399 4.31 -16.42 -1.97
C PHE A 399 3.95 -16.60 -3.45
N TYR A 400 4.68 -17.45 -4.18
CA TYR A 400 4.34 -17.83 -5.55
C TYR A 400 2.91 -18.38 -5.66
N LEU A 401 2.54 -19.35 -4.81
CA LEU A 401 1.20 -19.93 -4.82
C LEU A 401 0.12 -18.90 -4.48
N LEU A 402 0.40 -17.98 -3.56
CA LEU A 402 -0.53 -16.92 -3.21
C LEU A 402 -0.71 -15.92 -4.36
N ALA A 403 0.37 -15.52 -5.02
CA ALA A 403 0.35 -14.55 -6.10
C ALA A 403 -0.25 -15.14 -7.39
N ASN A 404 0.27 -16.28 -7.84
CA ASN A 404 -0.02 -16.88 -9.14
C ASN A 404 -1.09 -17.98 -9.07
N GLY A 405 -1.17 -18.70 -7.95
CA GLY A 405 -1.95 -19.93 -7.85
C GLY A 405 -1.28 -21.13 -8.52
N GLY A 406 -2.04 -22.20 -8.72
CA GLY A 406 -1.57 -23.45 -9.31
C GLY A 406 -1.38 -24.57 -8.28
N ALA A 407 -0.80 -25.68 -8.73
CA ALA A 407 -0.57 -26.87 -7.89
C ALA A 407 0.77 -26.77 -7.15
N SER A 408 0.70 -26.89 -5.82
CA SER A 408 1.89 -26.90 -4.96
C SER A 408 2.84 -28.04 -5.32
N LYS A 409 4.12 -27.70 -5.42
CA LYS A 409 5.22 -28.65 -5.59
C LYS A 409 5.57 -29.38 -4.29
N CYS A 410 5.01 -28.94 -3.16
CA CYS A 410 5.13 -29.61 -1.88
C CYS A 410 4.13 -30.76 -1.72
N ASN A 411 2.82 -30.48 -1.76
CA ASN A 411 1.79 -31.48 -1.44
C ASN A 411 0.73 -31.67 -2.54
N GLY A 412 0.91 -31.04 -3.71
CA GLY A 412 0.00 -31.17 -4.85
C GLY A 412 -1.32 -30.41 -4.72
N GLN A 413 -1.60 -29.73 -3.60
CA GLN A 413 -2.84 -28.96 -3.45
C GLN A 413 -2.89 -27.79 -4.43
N ALA A 414 -4.04 -27.61 -5.07
CA ALA A 414 -4.29 -26.47 -5.93
C ALA A 414 -4.67 -25.24 -5.10
N VAL A 415 -4.03 -24.11 -5.41
CA VAL A 415 -4.27 -22.80 -4.80
C VAL A 415 -4.80 -21.86 -5.87
N THR A 416 -5.78 -21.03 -5.52
CA THR A 416 -6.22 -19.92 -6.37
C THR A 416 -5.42 -18.68 -5.99
N GLY A 417 -4.69 -18.12 -6.94
CA GLY A 417 -3.89 -16.91 -6.73
C GLY A 417 -4.75 -15.66 -6.57
N ILE A 418 -4.22 -14.67 -5.85
CA ILE A 418 -4.85 -13.36 -5.64
C ILE A 418 -4.16 -12.23 -6.42
N GLY A 419 -3.12 -12.55 -7.20
CA GLY A 419 -2.28 -11.61 -7.92
C GLY A 419 -1.13 -11.07 -7.06
N ILE A 420 0.02 -10.80 -7.69
CA ILE A 420 1.26 -10.36 -7.04
C ILE A 420 1.08 -9.12 -6.16
N GLN A 421 0.36 -8.11 -6.64
CA GLN A 421 0.12 -6.88 -5.87
C GLN A 421 -0.67 -7.15 -4.57
N ASN A 422 -1.69 -8.01 -4.61
CA ASN A 422 -2.45 -8.34 -3.40
C ASN A 422 -1.66 -9.24 -2.46
N ALA A 423 -0.86 -10.18 -2.99
CA ALA A 423 0.05 -10.98 -2.19
C ALA A 423 1.06 -10.10 -1.45
N MET A 424 1.65 -9.10 -2.12
CA MET A 424 2.58 -8.16 -1.51
C MET A 424 1.91 -7.27 -0.46
N LYS A 425 0.66 -6.81 -0.69
CA LYS A 425 -0.13 -6.09 0.33
C LYS A 425 -0.36 -6.94 1.58
N VAL A 426 -0.70 -8.21 1.43
CA VAL A 426 -0.84 -9.15 2.56
C VAL A 426 0.48 -9.31 3.31
N MET A 427 1.58 -9.54 2.58
CA MET A 427 2.90 -9.72 3.16
C MET A 427 3.37 -8.49 3.95
N TYR A 428 3.29 -7.31 3.36
CA TYR A 428 3.66 -6.06 4.02
C TYR A 428 2.81 -5.77 5.26
N ASN A 429 1.49 -5.92 5.17
CA ASN A 429 0.61 -5.75 6.34
C ASN A 429 0.91 -6.76 7.45
N ALA A 430 1.36 -7.97 7.10
CA ALA A 430 1.83 -8.95 8.07
C ALA A 430 3.12 -8.50 8.78
N MET A 431 4.08 -7.92 8.03
CA MET A 431 5.31 -7.36 8.59
C MET A 431 5.06 -6.22 9.58
N LEU A 432 3.98 -5.44 9.41
CA LEU A 432 3.60 -4.40 10.37
C LEU A 432 3.16 -4.96 11.74
N MET A 433 2.89 -6.26 11.85
CA MET A 433 2.58 -6.96 13.10
C MET A 433 3.77 -7.73 13.69
N LYS A 434 4.93 -7.65 13.03
CA LYS A 434 6.12 -8.41 13.39
C LYS A 434 6.68 -7.99 14.75
N THR A 435 7.37 -8.92 15.39
CA THR A 435 8.23 -8.67 16.55
C THR A 435 9.55 -9.40 16.35
N SER A 436 10.54 -9.18 17.23
CA SER A 436 11.83 -9.87 17.17
C SER A 436 11.73 -11.41 17.31
N GLY A 437 10.54 -11.93 17.66
CA GLY A 437 10.23 -13.37 17.67
C GLY A 437 9.67 -13.90 16.34
N ALA A 438 9.88 -13.20 15.22
CA ALA A 438 9.45 -13.61 13.89
C ALA A 438 9.91 -15.04 13.54
N ASN A 439 9.03 -15.80 12.91
CA ASN A 439 9.27 -17.13 12.36
C ASN A 439 8.09 -17.51 11.45
N TYR A 440 8.22 -18.61 10.72
CA TYR A 440 7.17 -19.12 9.83
C TYR A 440 5.78 -19.24 10.48
N LEU A 441 5.68 -19.81 11.69
CA LEU A 441 4.40 -20.00 12.37
C LEU A 441 3.73 -18.66 12.69
N LYS A 442 4.53 -17.64 13.03
CA LYS A 442 4.05 -16.26 13.24
C LYS A 442 3.64 -15.60 11.94
N TYR A 443 4.44 -15.74 10.87
CA TYR A 443 4.08 -15.22 9.54
C TYR A 443 2.78 -15.81 9.02
N ARG A 444 2.49 -17.09 9.28
CA ARG A 444 1.17 -17.67 9.01
C ARG A 444 0.04 -16.89 9.69
N THR A 445 0.13 -16.75 11.01
CA THR A 445 -0.89 -16.03 11.78
C THR A 445 -1.03 -14.58 11.34
N TRP A 446 0.08 -13.88 11.10
CA TRP A 446 0.11 -12.47 10.69
C TRP A 446 -0.44 -12.25 9.28
N THR A 447 -0.07 -13.09 8.31
CA THR A 447 -0.60 -12.99 6.93
C THR A 447 -2.10 -13.30 6.87
N LEU A 448 -2.58 -14.25 7.68
CA LEU A 448 -4.02 -14.49 7.84
C LEU A 448 -4.73 -13.27 8.46
N GLN A 449 -4.14 -12.66 9.50
CA GLN A 449 -4.69 -11.45 10.12
C GLN A 449 -4.70 -10.26 9.15
N ALA A 450 -3.63 -10.10 8.36
CA ALA A 450 -3.50 -9.07 7.35
C ALA A 450 -4.56 -9.23 6.26
N ALA A 451 -4.70 -10.43 5.70
CA ALA A 451 -5.69 -10.71 4.67
C ALA A 451 -7.14 -10.51 5.16
N LYS A 452 -7.44 -10.88 6.41
CA LYS A 452 -8.73 -10.58 7.05
C LYS A 452 -8.99 -9.07 7.15
N ASN A 453 -7.96 -8.28 7.45
CA ASN A 453 -8.10 -6.82 7.60
C ASN A 453 -8.23 -6.11 6.25
N LEU A 454 -7.57 -6.63 5.21
CA LEU A 454 -7.57 -6.07 3.85
C LEU A 454 -8.84 -6.43 3.07
N ASP A 455 -9.44 -7.59 3.37
CA ASP A 455 -10.60 -8.12 2.65
C ASP A 455 -11.68 -8.64 3.62
N SER A 456 -12.78 -7.90 3.71
CA SER A 456 -13.93 -8.25 4.55
C SER A 456 -14.73 -9.45 4.04
N SER A 457 -14.53 -9.88 2.79
CA SER A 457 -15.21 -11.04 2.19
C SER A 457 -14.59 -12.38 2.58
N CYS A 458 -13.42 -12.36 3.23
CA CYS A 458 -12.59 -13.53 3.56
C CYS A 458 -12.02 -14.30 2.36
N ALA A 459 -12.11 -13.79 1.13
CA ALA A 459 -11.55 -14.46 -0.04
C ALA A 459 -10.01 -14.50 0.04
N GLN A 460 -9.36 -13.36 0.32
CA GLN A 460 -7.91 -13.31 0.51
C GLN A 460 -7.48 -14.13 1.74
N PHE A 461 -8.24 -14.08 2.83
CA PHE A 461 -7.98 -14.90 4.02
C PHE A 461 -7.93 -16.40 3.68
N ASN A 462 -8.91 -16.88 2.90
CA ASN A 462 -8.97 -18.27 2.48
C ASN A 462 -7.85 -18.65 1.50
N ALA A 463 -7.47 -17.75 0.59
CA ALA A 463 -6.34 -17.97 -0.31
C ALA A 463 -5.01 -18.08 0.45
N VAL A 464 -4.74 -17.17 1.40
CA VAL A 464 -3.56 -17.23 2.28
C VAL A 464 -3.52 -18.54 3.08
N LYS A 465 -4.67 -18.94 3.65
CA LYS A 465 -4.80 -20.20 4.38
C LYS A 465 -4.51 -21.40 3.49
N ALA A 466 -5.04 -21.41 2.28
CA ALA A 466 -4.82 -22.49 1.31
C ALA A 466 -3.34 -22.58 0.90
N ALA A 467 -2.71 -21.44 0.58
CA ALA A 467 -1.29 -21.40 0.24
C ALA A 467 -0.40 -21.94 1.37
N TRP A 468 -0.62 -21.53 2.63
CA TRP A 468 0.20 -22.04 3.75
C TRP A 468 0.00 -23.54 3.99
N ASN A 469 -1.24 -24.02 3.84
CA ASN A 469 -1.50 -25.46 3.91
C ASN A 469 -0.83 -26.22 2.76
N ALA A 470 -0.75 -25.62 1.58
CA ALA A 470 -0.15 -26.20 0.39
C ALA A 470 1.37 -26.37 0.52
N VAL A 471 2.03 -25.61 1.40
CA VAL A 471 3.45 -25.78 1.77
C VAL A 471 3.65 -26.52 3.10
N ASN A 472 2.62 -27.22 3.59
CA ASN A 472 2.63 -28.01 4.85
C ASN A 472 2.95 -27.21 6.13
N LEU A 473 2.77 -25.89 6.14
CA LEU A 473 2.92 -25.10 7.36
C LEU A 473 1.67 -25.29 8.26
N PRO A 474 1.79 -25.84 9.49
CA PRO A 474 0.64 -26.22 10.28
C PRO A 474 -0.17 -25.02 10.79
N ALA A 475 -1.48 -25.21 10.95
CA ALA A 475 -2.36 -24.23 11.59
C ALA A 475 -1.93 -23.93 13.03
N GLN A 476 -2.02 -22.67 13.42
CA GLN A 476 -1.69 -22.22 14.78
C GLN A 476 -2.95 -22.01 15.60
N SER A 477 -2.87 -22.20 16.91
CA SER A 477 -3.97 -21.88 17.83
C SER A 477 -4.32 -20.38 17.84
N ALA A 478 -3.37 -19.52 17.47
CA ALA A 478 -3.55 -18.08 17.37
C ALA A 478 -3.99 -17.60 15.97
N ASP A 479 -4.14 -18.49 14.99
CA ASP A 479 -4.64 -18.11 13.66
C ASP A 479 -6.03 -17.46 13.82
N PRO A 480 -6.25 -16.25 13.27
CA PRO A 480 -7.56 -15.62 13.36
C PRO A 480 -8.58 -16.40 12.53
N THR A 481 -9.86 -16.21 12.86
CA THR A 481 -10.98 -16.65 12.02
C THR A 481 -11.53 -15.45 11.28
N CYS A 482 -11.93 -15.63 10.02
CA CYS A 482 -12.60 -14.61 9.22
C CYS A 482 -14.07 -15.04 9.02
N GLY A 483 -15.00 -14.17 9.44
CA GLY A 483 -16.42 -14.51 9.71
C GLY A 483 -16.58 -15.31 11.01
N GLY A 484 -17.42 -14.89 11.95
CA GLY A 484 -17.59 -15.58 13.25
C GLY A 484 -19.05 -15.66 13.72
N THR A 485 -19.49 -16.67 14.50
CA THR A 485 -18.78 -17.86 15.04
C THR A 485 -19.71 -19.05 15.36
N THR A 486 -19.27 -20.26 15.00
CA THR A 486 -19.08 -21.38 15.96
C THR A 486 -17.98 -22.30 15.40
N PRO A 487 -17.15 -22.93 16.27
CA PRO A 487 -16.09 -23.83 15.83
C PRO A 487 -16.71 -25.02 15.10
N PRO A 488 -16.01 -25.68 14.16
CA PRO A 488 -16.49 -26.97 13.67
C PRO A 488 -16.57 -27.91 14.88
N PRO A 489 -17.75 -28.43 15.24
CA PRO A 489 -17.76 -29.73 15.88
C PRO A 489 -17.11 -30.68 14.88
N THR A 490 -16.30 -31.60 15.36
CA THR A 490 -15.82 -32.74 14.58
C THR A 490 -17.01 -33.38 13.85
N GLY A 491 -17.09 -33.15 12.53
CA GLY A 491 -18.23 -33.48 11.65
C GLY A 491 -18.71 -32.25 10.85
N GLY A 492 -18.22 -32.09 9.62
CA GLY A 492 -18.41 -30.87 8.81
C GLY A 492 -19.87 -30.49 8.57
N ASN A 493 -20.22 -29.24 8.88
CA ASN A 493 -21.47 -28.63 8.41
C ASN A 493 -21.40 -28.47 6.88
N ILE A 494 -22.43 -28.92 6.17
CA ILE A 494 -22.49 -28.86 4.70
C ILE A 494 -23.41 -27.74 4.17
N LEU A 495 -24.13 -27.02 5.04
CA LEU A 495 -24.82 -25.79 4.62
C LEU A 495 -23.80 -24.67 4.39
N LEU A 496 -23.95 -23.96 3.28
CA LEU A 496 -23.27 -22.72 2.95
C LEU A 496 -24.06 -21.53 3.53
N ASN A 497 -23.35 -20.50 3.99
CA ASN A 497 -23.96 -19.34 4.66
C ASN A 497 -24.98 -19.73 5.77
N PRO A 498 -24.61 -20.61 6.72
CA PRO A 498 -25.52 -21.21 7.70
C PRO A 498 -26.20 -20.21 8.65
N GLY A 499 -25.51 -19.12 9.00
CA GLY A 499 -26.03 -18.03 9.84
C GLY A 499 -26.49 -16.80 9.04
N PHE A 500 -26.64 -16.91 7.72
CA PHE A 500 -27.10 -15.81 6.84
C PHE A 500 -26.21 -14.56 6.77
N GLU A 501 -25.05 -14.55 7.43
CA GLU A 501 -24.11 -13.41 7.49
C GLU A 501 -23.53 -12.96 6.14
N SER A 502 -23.69 -13.75 5.08
CA SER A 502 -23.40 -13.35 3.69
C SER A 502 -24.65 -12.95 2.90
N GLY A 503 -25.69 -12.44 3.58
CA GLY A 503 -26.96 -12.06 2.98
C GLY A 503 -27.63 -13.23 2.27
N ALA A 504 -28.14 -12.99 1.06
CA ALA A 504 -28.82 -14.00 0.25
C ALA A 504 -27.91 -15.11 -0.32
N ALA A 505 -26.58 -15.02 -0.15
CA ALA A 505 -25.65 -15.95 -0.78
C ALA A 505 -25.96 -17.41 -0.41
N SER A 506 -25.97 -18.29 -1.42
CA SER A 506 -26.24 -19.74 -1.32
C SER A 506 -27.66 -20.14 -0.89
N TRP A 507 -28.56 -19.19 -0.62
CA TRP A 507 -29.96 -19.44 -0.35
C TRP A 507 -30.82 -19.06 -1.56
N GLY A 508 -31.88 -19.84 -1.80
CA GLY A 508 -32.89 -19.59 -2.84
C GLY A 508 -34.29 -19.39 -2.26
N GLY A 509 -35.25 -19.05 -3.10
CA GLY A 509 -36.63 -18.74 -2.71
C GLY A 509 -36.84 -17.23 -2.51
N THR A 510 -37.63 -16.85 -1.51
CA THR A 510 -37.91 -15.47 -1.11
C THR A 510 -36.73 -14.89 -0.32
N THR A 511 -35.55 -14.76 -0.93
CA THR A 511 -34.30 -14.40 -0.22
C THR A 511 -34.28 -13.00 0.39
N GLY A 512 -35.23 -12.12 0.01
CA GLY A 512 -35.43 -10.80 0.64
C GLY A 512 -35.81 -10.87 2.12
N VAL A 513 -36.21 -12.04 2.63
CA VAL A 513 -36.43 -12.30 4.06
C VAL A 513 -35.12 -12.35 4.87
N ILE A 514 -33.96 -12.49 4.21
CA ILE A 514 -32.66 -12.44 4.87
C ILE A 514 -32.29 -10.97 5.09
N THR A 515 -32.20 -10.57 6.36
CA THR A 515 -32.16 -9.14 6.72
C THR A 515 -31.32 -8.87 7.95
N THR A 516 -30.79 -7.66 8.03
CA THR A 516 -30.14 -7.06 9.22
C THR A 516 -31.08 -6.18 10.04
N ASN A 517 -32.39 -6.23 9.77
CA ASN A 517 -33.38 -5.46 10.51
C ASN A 517 -33.19 -5.64 12.03
N THR A 518 -33.21 -4.57 12.81
CA THR A 518 -32.96 -4.63 14.25
C THR A 518 -34.14 -5.17 15.07
N GLY A 519 -35.35 -5.20 14.49
CA GLY A 519 -36.53 -5.85 15.07
C GLY A 519 -36.37 -7.37 15.11
N ARG A 520 -36.68 -7.98 16.27
CA ARG A 520 -36.39 -9.40 16.58
C ARG A 520 -34.93 -9.76 16.25
N PRO A 521 -33.96 -9.31 17.06
CA PRO A 521 -32.53 -9.41 16.74
C PRO A 521 -32.09 -10.81 16.29
N ALA A 522 -31.03 -10.88 15.49
CA ALA A 522 -30.36 -12.14 15.19
C ALA A 522 -29.91 -12.82 16.49
N ARG A 523 -29.86 -14.16 16.50
CA ARG A 523 -29.35 -14.92 17.64
C ARG A 523 -27.84 -14.77 17.75
N THR A 524 -27.13 -14.86 16.62
CA THR A 524 -25.72 -14.51 16.51
C THR A 524 -25.49 -13.66 15.27
N GLY A 525 -24.36 -12.97 15.18
CA GLY A 525 -24.07 -12.11 14.03
C GLY A 525 -25.06 -10.94 13.87
N SER A 526 -25.25 -10.51 12.62
CA SER A 526 -26.09 -9.36 12.26
C SER A 526 -27.24 -9.71 11.32
N TYR A 527 -27.18 -10.84 10.61
CA TYR A 527 -28.20 -11.29 9.67
C TYR A 527 -29.04 -12.40 10.28
N LYS A 528 -30.26 -12.56 9.78
CA LYS A 528 -31.17 -13.68 10.08
C LYS A 528 -32.15 -13.84 8.94
N ALA A 529 -32.84 -14.98 8.86
CA ALA A 529 -33.99 -15.14 7.99
C ALA A 529 -35.29 -14.83 8.75
N TRP A 530 -35.99 -13.75 8.39
CA TRP A 530 -37.27 -13.37 8.98
C TRP A 530 -38.39 -13.61 7.98
N LEU A 531 -39.06 -14.76 8.10
CA LEU A 531 -40.24 -15.08 7.30
C LEU A 531 -41.52 -14.66 8.02
N GLY A 532 -42.48 -14.14 7.26
CA GLY A 532 -43.77 -13.66 7.75
C GLY A 532 -43.65 -12.34 8.50
N GLY A 533 -44.64 -12.03 9.33
CA GLY A 533 -44.69 -10.74 9.99
C GLY A 533 -45.29 -9.64 9.12
N ASN A 534 -45.97 -10.01 8.03
CA ASN A 534 -46.50 -9.08 7.05
C ASN A 534 -47.89 -8.54 7.42
N GLY A 535 -48.65 -9.25 8.27
CA GLY A 535 -50.03 -8.89 8.61
C GLY A 535 -50.98 -8.92 7.40
N ALA A 536 -50.61 -9.69 6.37
CA ALA A 536 -51.35 -9.87 5.13
C ALA A 536 -51.06 -11.25 4.56
N THR A 537 -51.99 -11.75 3.73
CA THR A 537 -51.86 -13.09 3.14
C THR A 537 -50.57 -13.19 2.35
N SER A 538 -49.65 -14.04 2.81
CA SER A 538 -48.34 -14.19 2.22
C SER A 538 -47.85 -15.64 2.27
N SER A 539 -47.01 -16.00 1.31
CA SER A 539 -46.28 -17.25 1.35
C SER A 539 -44.84 -17.01 0.92
N GLU A 540 -43.93 -17.35 1.82
CA GLU A 540 -42.51 -17.10 1.66
C GLU A 540 -41.77 -18.41 1.90
N ASN A 541 -40.67 -18.62 1.20
CA ASN A 541 -39.86 -19.79 1.45
C ASN A 541 -38.38 -19.51 1.28
N LEU A 542 -37.56 -20.21 2.05
CA LEU A 542 -36.11 -20.16 1.94
C LEU A 542 -35.56 -21.56 1.78
N THR A 543 -34.71 -21.77 0.78
CA THR A 543 -34.23 -23.11 0.40
C THR A 543 -32.73 -23.16 0.18
N GLN A 544 -32.11 -24.28 0.54
CA GLN A 544 -30.74 -24.60 0.14
C GLN A 544 -30.59 -26.11 -0.11
N THR A 545 -29.90 -26.47 -1.20
CA THR A 545 -29.67 -27.88 -1.56
C THR A 545 -28.25 -28.29 -1.24
N VAL A 546 -28.10 -29.39 -0.49
CA VAL A 546 -26.81 -29.97 -0.11
C VAL A 546 -26.81 -31.47 -0.32
N THR A 547 -25.65 -32.07 -0.57
CA THR A 547 -25.53 -33.53 -0.72
C THR A 547 -25.03 -34.16 0.56
N ILE A 548 -25.80 -35.08 1.14
CA ILE A 548 -25.34 -35.85 2.30
C ILE A 548 -24.41 -36.96 1.81
N PRO A 549 -23.15 -37.07 2.31
CA PRO A 549 -22.23 -38.10 1.87
C PRO A 549 -22.81 -39.51 2.05
N ALA A 550 -22.56 -40.40 1.09
CA ALA A 550 -23.00 -41.81 1.19
C ALA A 550 -22.33 -42.54 2.36
N THR A 551 -21.15 -42.08 2.78
CA THR A 551 -20.34 -42.57 3.90
C THR A 551 -20.75 -41.99 5.26
N ALA A 552 -21.71 -41.05 5.30
CA ALA A 552 -22.10 -40.42 6.55
C ALA A 552 -22.64 -41.44 7.55
N THR A 553 -22.08 -41.40 8.76
CA THR A 553 -22.51 -42.15 9.96
C THR A 553 -23.48 -41.34 10.81
N ALA A 554 -23.43 -40.01 10.71
CA ALA A 554 -24.46 -39.11 11.21
C ALA A 554 -24.76 -37.99 10.20
N ALA A 555 -26.00 -37.53 10.16
CA ALA A 555 -26.41 -36.33 9.44
C ALA A 555 -27.56 -35.67 10.20
N ASN A 556 -27.40 -34.43 10.63
CA ASN A 556 -28.41 -33.71 11.42
C ASN A 556 -28.61 -32.29 10.90
N LEU A 557 -29.87 -31.93 10.57
CA LEU A 557 -30.28 -30.55 10.37
C LEU A 557 -30.53 -29.92 11.74
N SER A 558 -29.84 -28.83 12.06
CA SER A 558 -30.15 -27.99 13.21
C SER A 558 -30.45 -26.56 12.78
N TYR A 559 -31.26 -25.85 13.56
CA TYR A 559 -31.54 -24.43 13.39
C TYR A 559 -32.09 -23.85 14.69
N TYR A 560 -31.87 -22.56 14.90
CA TYR A 560 -32.54 -21.80 15.94
C TYR A 560 -33.75 -21.07 15.37
N ILE A 561 -34.84 -21.05 16.12
CA ILE A 561 -36.03 -20.29 15.74
C ILE A 561 -36.63 -19.53 16.92
N ARG A 562 -37.02 -18.29 16.66
CA ARG A 562 -37.87 -17.43 17.48
C ARG A 562 -39.18 -17.19 16.72
N THR A 563 -40.29 -17.10 17.44
CA THR A 563 -41.60 -16.80 16.86
C THR A 563 -42.30 -15.70 17.66
N ASP A 564 -42.88 -14.71 16.98
CA ASP A 564 -43.57 -13.58 17.59
C ASP A 564 -44.91 -13.35 16.88
N THR A 565 -46.04 -13.46 17.58
CA THR A 565 -47.37 -13.26 16.98
C THR A 565 -48.12 -12.08 17.61
N ALA A 566 -48.95 -11.43 16.80
CA ALA A 566 -49.98 -10.50 17.25
C ALA A 566 -51.35 -11.21 17.41
N GLU A 567 -51.49 -12.46 16.94
CA GLU A 567 -52.69 -13.27 17.11
C GLU A 567 -52.89 -13.70 18.58
N THR A 568 -54.14 -13.92 18.96
CA THR A 568 -54.50 -14.44 20.30
C THR A 568 -55.45 -15.63 20.20
N GLY A 569 -55.42 -16.52 21.20
CA GLY A 569 -56.27 -17.72 21.25
C GLY A 569 -55.54 -18.99 20.81
N SER A 570 -56.31 -20.00 20.40
CA SER A 570 -55.81 -21.35 20.11
C SER A 570 -56.02 -21.80 18.67
N THR A 571 -56.48 -20.91 17.81
CA THR A 571 -56.68 -21.20 16.38
C THR A 571 -55.37 -21.02 15.64
N VAL A 572 -55.01 -22.00 14.80
CA VAL A 572 -53.85 -21.92 13.92
C VAL A 572 -54.24 -21.20 12.64
N TYR A 573 -53.65 -20.03 12.43
CA TYR A 573 -53.81 -19.19 11.25
C TYR A 573 -52.54 -19.24 10.41
N ASP A 574 -51.42 -18.83 11.01
CA ASP A 574 -50.12 -18.76 10.35
C ASP A 574 -49.27 -19.97 10.68
N THR A 575 -48.52 -20.46 9.70
CA THR A 575 -47.61 -21.60 9.90
C THR A 575 -46.27 -21.42 9.22
N MET A 576 -45.22 -21.97 9.85
CA MET A 576 -43.94 -22.23 9.19
C MET A 576 -43.58 -23.70 9.27
N LYS A 577 -43.32 -24.32 8.12
CA LYS A 577 -42.91 -25.72 7.99
C LYS A 577 -41.44 -25.80 7.67
N VAL A 578 -40.71 -26.59 8.45
CA VAL A 578 -39.34 -27.01 8.14
C VAL A 578 -39.43 -28.33 7.42
N GLN A 579 -38.91 -28.37 6.19
CA GLN A 579 -39.08 -29.46 5.27
C GLN A 579 -37.75 -29.87 4.64
N VAL A 580 -37.71 -31.09 4.13
CA VAL A 580 -36.68 -31.56 3.21
C VAL A 580 -37.33 -32.06 1.94
N VAL A 581 -36.74 -31.71 0.79
CA VAL A 581 -37.17 -32.18 -0.52
C VAL A 581 -36.06 -33.04 -1.13
N VAL A 582 -36.39 -34.28 -1.49
CA VAL A 582 -35.46 -35.24 -2.08
C VAL A 582 -36.13 -35.92 -3.26
N GLY A 583 -35.60 -35.72 -4.47
CA GLY A 583 -36.18 -36.31 -5.69
C GLY A 583 -37.65 -35.93 -5.94
N GLY A 584 -38.04 -34.70 -5.58
CA GLY A 584 -39.41 -34.20 -5.72
C GLY A 584 -40.38 -34.57 -4.57
N VAL A 585 -39.97 -35.45 -3.65
CA VAL A 585 -40.78 -35.81 -2.47
C VAL A 585 -40.48 -34.85 -1.32
N THR A 586 -41.52 -34.26 -0.73
CA THR A 586 -41.41 -33.33 0.40
C THR A 586 -41.76 -34.03 1.71
N THR A 587 -40.84 -34.00 2.67
CA THR A 587 -41.06 -34.46 4.05
C THR A 587 -41.07 -33.26 4.99
N THR A 588 -42.11 -33.12 5.82
CA THR A 588 -42.15 -32.07 6.86
C THR A 588 -41.54 -32.60 8.15
N LEU A 589 -40.47 -31.95 8.62
CA LEU A 589 -39.75 -32.30 9.85
C LEU A 589 -40.39 -31.64 11.09
N LYS A 590 -40.88 -30.40 10.93
CA LYS A 590 -41.53 -29.65 12.00
C LYS A 590 -42.51 -28.62 11.42
N THR A 591 -43.56 -28.31 12.18
CA THR A 591 -44.46 -27.19 11.93
C THR A 591 -44.50 -26.30 13.17
N PHE A 592 -44.34 -25.00 12.96
CA PHE A 592 -44.56 -23.92 13.91
C PHE A 592 -45.81 -23.16 13.51
N SER A 593 -46.46 -22.50 14.46
CA SER A 593 -47.66 -21.70 14.23
C SER A 593 -47.72 -20.45 15.10
N ASN A 594 -48.66 -19.57 14.81
CA ASN A 594 -49.09 -18.47 15.69
C ASN A 594 -49.55 -18.97 17.09
N VAL A 595 -49.99 -20.22 17.22
CA VAL A 595 -50.29 -20.82 18.54
C VAL A 595 -49.00 -21.32 19.19
N GLY A 596 -48.76 -20.92 20.44
CA GLY A 596 -47.64 -21.41 21.25
C GLY A 596 -46.29 -20.78 20.92
N THR A 597 -46.28 -19.53 20.44
CA THR A 597 -45.05 -18.83 20.08
C THR A 597 -44.09 -18.61 21.25
N ASN A 598 -42.79 -18.68 20.97
CA ASN A 598 -41.72 -18.31 21.90
C ASN A 598 -40.86 -17.18 21.32
N ALA A 599 -40.88 -16.02 21.99
CA ALA A 599 -40.07 -14.86 21.64
C ALA A 599 -38.59 -15.01 22.05
N THR A 600 -38.06 -16.22 22.19
CA THR A 600 -36.64 -16.52 22.43
C THR A 600 -36.23 -17.64 21.49
N TYR A 601 -34.99 -17.58 20.99
CA TYR A 601 -34.48 -18.61 20.09
C TYR A 601 -34.39 -19.97 20.77
N THR A 602 -34.94 -20.98 20.11
CA THR A 602 -34.88 -22.38 20.53
C THR A 602 -34.19 -23.23 19.47
N LEU A 603 -33.21 -24.04 19.89
CA LEU A 603 -32.52 -24.98 19.01
C LEU A 603 -33.46 -26.15 18.70
N ASN A 604 -33.58 -26.48 17.41
CA ASN A 604 -34.27 -27.67 16.93
C ASN A 604 -33.29 -28.48 16.09
N THR A 605 -33.34 -29.81 16.23
CA THR A 605 -32.46 -30.74 15.52
C THR A 605 -33.26 -31.93 14.98
N HIS A 606 -32.99 -32.32 13.73
CA HIS A 606 -33.64 -33.43 13.04
C HIS A 606 -32.61 -34.30 12.32
N SER A 607 -32.70 -35.62 12.49
CA SER A 607 -31.82 -36.53 11.75
C SER A 607 -32.18 -36.57 10.27
N LEU A 608 -31.18 -36.39 9.42
CA LEU A 608 -31.26 -36.54 7.97
C LEU A 608 -30.55 -37.80 7.47
N LEU A 609 -30.10 -38.67 8.36
CA LEU A 609 -29.28 -39.84 8.02
C LEU A 609 -29.98 -40.79 7.02
N ALA A 610 -31.31 -40.83 7.02
CA ALA A 610 -32.11 -41.58 6.06
C ALA A 610 -31.91 -41.12 4.58
N TYR A 611 -31.36 -39.93 4.36
CA TYR A 611 -31.11 -39.35 3.04
C TYR A 611 -29.64 -39.41 2.62
N LYS A 612 -28.80 -40.22 3.27
CA LYS A 612 -27.39 -40.40 2.89
C LYS A 612 -27.24 -40.76 1.40
N GLY A 613 -26.23 -40.17 0.76
CA GLY A 613 -25.95 -40.33 -0.66
C GLY A 613 -26.91 -39.58 -1.59
N LYS A 614 -27.81 -38.74 -1.07
CA LYS A 614 -28.79 -37.98 -1.87
C LYS A 614 -28.58 -36.47 -1.72
N ALA A 615 -28.98 -35.74 -2.76
CA ALA A 615 -29.18 -34.30 -2.68
C ALA A 615 -30.46 -34.02 -1.89
N VAL A 616 -30.34 -33.18 -0.87
CA VAL A 616 -31.41 -32.80 0.06
C VAL A 616 -31.57 -31.28 0.01
N THR A 617 -32.75 -30.82 -0.40
CA THR A 617 -33.12 -29.42 -0.28
C THR A 617 -33.75 -29.17 1.09
N VAL A 618 -33.08 -28.44 1.97
CA VAL A 618 -33.69 -27.90 3.19
C VAL A 618 -34.60 -26.75 2.77
N LYS A 619 -35.83 -26.71 3.29
CA LYS A 619 -36.83 -25.69 2.98
C LYS A 619 -37.53 -25.20 4.24
N PHE A 620 -37.50 -23.90 4.47
CA PHE A 620 -38.38 -23.21 5.41
C PHE A 620 -39.53 -22.61 4.60
N LEU A 621 -40.76 -23.01 4.87
CA LEU A 621 -41.95 -22.57 4.14
C LEU A 621 -42.93 -21.90 5.11
N MET A 622 -43.18 -20.62 4.93
CA MET A 622 -44.10 -19.82 5.73
C MET A 622 -45.38 -19.54 4.94
N ASN A 623 -46.52 -19.62 5.62
CA ASN A 623 -47.83 -19.17 5.16
C ASN A 623 -48.47 -18.33 6.26
N GLU A 624 -48.83 -17.09 5.92
CA GLU A 624 -49.53 -16.14 6.78
C GLU A 624 -50.90 -15.84 6.16
N ASP A 625 -51.94 -15.74 6.98
CA ASP A 625 -53.28 -15.37 6.51
C ASP A 625 -53.47 -13.83 6.52
N SER A 626 -54.70 -13.38 6.27
CA SER A 626 -55.00 -11.94 6.30
C SER A 626 -55.34 -11.49 7.71
N SER A 627 -54.55 -10.57 8.30
CA SER A 627 -54.91 -9.64 9.40
C SER A 627 -53.74 -9.43 10.37
N LEU A 628 -53.58 -10.30 11.38
CA LEU A 628 -52.56 -10.10 12.41
C LEU A 628 -51.31 -10.90 12.06
N GLN A 629 -50.17 -10.33 12.42
CA GLN A 629 -48.90 -10.86 11.95
C GLN A 629 -48.38 -12.02 12.80
N THR A 630 -47.65 -12.95 12.18
CA THR A 630 -46.77 -13.88 12.88
C THR A 630 -45.40 -13.95 12.22
N SER A 631 -44.37 -13.55 12.97
CA SER A 631 -42.98 -13.60 12.55
C SER A 631 -42.34 -14.93 12.91
N PHE A 632 -41.68 -15.58 11.95
CA PHE A 632 -40.85 -16.77 12.13
C PHE A 632 -39.39 -16.42 11.79
N VAL A 633 -38.58 -16.21 12.83
CA VAL A 633 -37.20 -15.75 12.69
C VAL A 633 -36.27 -16.93 12.90
N VAL A 634 -35.57 -17.33 11.84
CA VAL A 634 -34.64 -18.45 11.81
C VAL A 634 -33.22 -17.93 11.76
N ASP A 635 -32.35 -18.56 12.55
CA ASP A 635 -30.93 -18.23 12.59
C ASP A 635 -30.08 -19.48 12.87
N ASP A 636 -28.78 -19.40 12.60
CA ASP A 636 -27.77 -20.43 12.90
C ASP A 636 -28.18 -21.84 12.47
N THR A 637 -28.44 -22.00 11.17
CA THR A 637 -28.77 -23.28 10.57
C THR A 637 -27.52 -24.14 10.38
N ALA A 638 -27.64 -25.46 10.38
CA ALA A 638 -26.54 -26.35 10.00
C ALA A 638 -27.08 -27.68 9.49
N VAL A 639 -26.37 -28.33 8.58
CA VAL A 639 -26.51 -29.76 8.32
C VAL A 639 -25.16 -30.39 8.64
N SER A 640 -25.01 -30.91 9.85
CA SER A 640 -23.74 -31.49 10.31
C SER A 640 -23.66 -32.95 9.92
N VAL A 641 -22.58 -33.35 9.25
CA VAL A 641 -22.32 -34.75 8.84
C VAL A 641 -21.00 -35.27 9.41
N SER A 642 -20.95 -36.54 9.80
CA SER A 642 -19.74 -37.21 10.28
C SER A 642 -19.57 -38.61 9.72
#